data_AF-A0A8H5A5D0-F1
#
_entry.id   AF-A0A8H5A5D0-F1
#
_cell.length_a   1.000
_cell.length_b   1.000
_cell.length_c   1.000
_cell.angle_alpha   90.00
_cell.angle_beta   90.00
_cell.angle_gamma   90.00
#
_symmetry.space_group_name_H-M   'P 1'
#
loop_
_entity.id
_entity.type
_entity.pdbx_description
1 polymer ?
#
loop_
_entity_poly.entity_id
_entity_poly.type
_entity_poly.pdbx_seq_one_letter_code
_entity_poly.pdbx_strand_id
1 'polypeptide(L)'
;MVAHDEEADALLEEFELREEVKVRDDRTPPSVCRTCGWRWITALIVVALLSAIGVVVVLHGPLSNQLSDDATGHLGYRLHPQSHASRPPTTQSFNWTITAGTRSPDGVEKRVYLVNNEFPGPLIEARSGDRLVIHVHNGVQDEGVSLHWHGLRMKDQNSVDGAVGFTQCPIAPGRSFTYNFTIGAEEHGTFWWHSHSDVQRADGLWGGLIVHSPDEIDLQREEYLLMVGDWFHQNQTEVLRWYADASSRGNEPVPDSLLVNGQGRFNCSMAVPARPVTCSQVQFSDLKPLMMSRSQKKARLRVVNTGSVAGLSLRAGGAIIRPVRVDGGFAVKAEATETVGNLYPGERVDLEVEWKGNHAGDHRLTVYLDDENFGYPNPALNPTQSFPMFSSSTKESSNEPVPQPLEQDEIQVLDSHNLKAATKVSDLPAKAEQTILLYAKVEKLAHMDYAPVGFINHTSWTPQTPPLLAQNRTSWDENQLIPFIGISDSKPKRVDIVINNLDDGAHPFHLHGHSFYVLSSYRNPGRGSWGSYNPYTDEAPPNGLNLEFPVRRDTWKQAMSETPEPTRQASAAPEAPATTEASPAPATTESAASPPAATSGPILDPQHWAQVNEEQAQAEAEGAGGDNADADSTLDPDNASSTASITSSILEYRTIHGRTYHSEQGNAQYWASNDEQQNDLMDLTHHILTLGLGDKLHLAPLKEEKLHQAIDIGTGTGIWAIDFADQYPGAEIIGTDLSPIQPSWVPPNVQFEIEDCTREWTFKSDFADYIHVRWLMGSVRDWDAFFSEAYRVCKPGAWIESHEASCNVSSDDGTVAPNSAMGHWGEFFKEGGKKIGTSFSVVEDGTQRKAMEKAGFINIQEFDFRNPVGTWPKDPVEKRMGAYSKYGLETDSEGFILFMAHTLGWTREEILVYIAQFRREIRSGKHHGYFAQKVVWGQKPETTAA
;
A
#
# COMPACT_ATOMS: atom_id res chain seq x y z
N MET A 1 8.00 -21.67 -7.70
CA MET A 1 7.95 -22.88 -8.56
C MET A 1 8.25 -22.55 -10.03
N VAL A 2 9.32 -23.11 -10.63
CA VAL A 2 9.78 -22.78 -12.00
C VAL A 2 9.90 -24.04 -12.88
N ALA A 3 9.05 -24.15 -13.91
CA ALA A 3 9.30 -24.85 -15.18
C ALA A 3 8.09 -24.69 -16.12
N HIS A 4 8.28 -24.02 -17.27
CA HIS A 4 7.68 -24.34 -18.59
C HIS A 4 7.96 -23.20 -19.58
N ASP A 5 9.24 -23.07 -19.96
CA ASP A 5 9.71 -22.12 -20.97
C ASP A 5 10.46 -22.89 -22.07
N GLU A 6 9.79 -23.86 -22.70
CA GLU A 6 10.39 -24.77 -23.70
C GLU A 6 9.36 -25.40 -24.67
N GLU A 7 8.52 -24.59 -25.34
CA GLU A 7 7.77 -25.07 -26.53
C GLU A 7 7.54 -23.98 -27.62
N ALA A 8 8.54 -23.10 -27.81
CA ALA A 8 8.48 -21.99 -28.78
C ALA A 8 9.13 -22.27 -30.15
N ASP A 9 9.93 -23.33 -30.29
CA ASP A 9 10.88 -23.53 -31.41
C ASP A 9 10.61 -24.80 -32.25
N ALA A 10 9.34 -25.15 -32.47
CA ALA A 10 8.96 -26.39 -33.15
C ALA A 10 7.76 -26.29 -34.12
N LEU A 11 7.75 -25.34 -35.07
CA LEU A 11 6.89 -25.43 -36.28
C LEU A 11 7.30 -24.54 -37.49
N LEU A 12 8.61 -24.34 -37.70
CA LEU A 12 9.14 -23.52 -38.81
C LEU A 12 10.21 -24.24 -39.67
N GLU A 13 9.94 -25.45 -40.19
CA GLU A 13 10.69 -25.98 -41.34
C GLU A 13 9.96 -27.07 -42.15
N GLU A 14 9.03 -26.70 -43.04
CA GLU A 14 8.79 -27.46 -44.28
C GLU A 14 8.15 -26.60 -45.40
N PHE A 15 8.48 -26.89 -46.66
CA PHE A 15 7.95 -26.30 -47.91
C PHE A 15 8.23 -24.82 -48.24
N GLU A 16 9.49 -24.53 -48.57
CA GLU A 16 9.79 -23.65 -49.72
C GLU A 16 9.98 -24.42 -51.04
N LEU A 17 9.82 -23.69 -52.14
CA LEU A 17 10.20 -23.96 -53.55
C LEU A 17 9.15 -24.55 -54.52
N ARG A 18 8.57 -23.63 -55.31
CA ARG A 18 8.75 -23.59 -56.78
C ARG A 18 8.24 -22.28 -57.40
N GLU A 19 9.15 -21.50 -57.98
CA GLU A 19 8.80 -20.50 -58.99
C GLU A 19 8.40 -21.17 -60.32
N GLU A 20 7.56 -20.51 -61.13
CA GLU A 20 7.90 -20.33 -62.55
C GLU A 20 7.26 -19.03 -63.09
N VAL A 21 8.06 -18.17 -63.73
CA VAL A 21 7.65 -16.86 -64.25
C VAL A 21 7.30 -16.94 -65.74
N LYS A 22 6.28 -16.18 -66.19
CA LYS A 22 6.10 -15.84 -67.62
C LYS A 22 5.65 -14.40 -67.83
N VAL A 23 6.38 -13.70 -68.69
CA VAL A 23 6.29 -12.25 -68.95
C VAL A 23 5.60 -11.98 -70.28
N ARG A 24 4.77 -10.92 -70.37
CA ARG A 24 4.73 -10.07 -71.58
C ARG A 24 4.18 -8.64 -71.34
N ASP A 25 4.75 -7.71 -72.08
CA ASP A 25 4.45 -6.26 -72.18
C ASP A 25 3.82 -5.95 -73.56
N ASP A 26 2.93 -4.95 -73.65
CA ASP A 26 2.92 -3.94 -74.74
C ASP A 26 1.79 -2.87 -74.63
N ARG A 27 2.18 -1.61 -74.33
CA ARG A 27 1.98 -0.37 -75.13
C ARG A 27 0.59 0.03 -75.74
N THR A 28 -0.04 1.06 -75.14
CA THR A 28 -0.30 2.47 -75.64
C THR A 28 -0.51 2.82 -77.16
N PRO A 29 -1.11 3.99 -77.55
CA PRO A 29 -2.41 4.61 -77.19
C PRO A 29 -3.42 4.95 -78.37
N PRO A 30 -3.71 6.21 -78.87
CA PRO A 30 -5.09 6.76 -78.82
C PRO A 30 -5.68 7.46 -80.09
N SER A 31 -7.01 7.70 -80.13
CA SER A 31 -7.70 8.74 -80.96
C SER A 31 -9.21 8.86 -80.58
N VAL A 32 -10.04 9.85 -80.98
CA VAL A 32 -10.05 11.34 -80.92
C VAL A 32 -11.41 11.83 -81.50
N CYS A 33 -12.22 12.48 -80.65
CA CYS A 33 -13.17 13.62 -80.87
C CYS A 33 -14.07 13.77 -82.14
N ARG A 34 -15.39 14.03 -81.94
CA ARG A 34 -16.30 15.06 -82.55
C ARG A 34 -17.80 14.68 -82.43
N THR A 35 -18.83 15.54 -82.31
CA THR A 35 -18.99 16.97 -81.88
C THR A 35 -20.47 17.27 -81.53
N CYS A 36 -20.72 18.21 -80.61
CA CYS A 36 -21.92 19.06 -80.42
C CYS A 36 -23.37 18.49 -80.58
N GLY A 37 -24.08 18.31 -79.46
CA GLY A 37 -25.53 18.06 -79.36
C GLY A 37 -26.28 19.04 -78.43
N TRP A 38 -26.31 20.32 -78.82
CA TRP A 38 -26.85 21.51 -78.14
C TRP A 38 -27.94 21.41 -77.03
N ARG A 39 -27.56 21.94 -75.86
CA ARG A 39 -28.20 23.08 -75.14
C ARG A 39 -29.60 22.97 -74.48
N TRP A 40 -30.45 21.98 -74.75
CA TRP A 40 -31.76 21.90 -74.05
C TRP A 40 -31.76 21.01 -72.80
N ILE A 41 -30.82 20.08 -72.69
CA ILE A 41 -30.74 19.14 -71.55
C ILE A 41 -29.97 19.73 -70.36
N THR A 42 -28.97 20.58 -70.62
CA THR A 42 -28.11 21.17 -69.58
C THR A 42 -28.82 22.17 -68.66
N ALA A 43 -29.88 22.83 -69.10
CA ALA A 43 -30.64 23.76 -68.25
C ALA A 43 -31.45 23.02 -67.17
N LEU A 44 -32.14 21.94 -67.55
CA LEU A 44 -32.97 21.15 -66.63
C LEU A 44 -32.13 20.32 -65.66
N ILE A 45 -31.03 19.72 -66.13
CA ILE A 45 -30.14 18.92 -65.26
C ILE A 45 -29.39 19.80 -64.24
N VAL A 46 -28.94 21.00 -64.61
CA VAL A 46 -28.24 21.89 -63.67
C VAL A 46 -29.19 22.46 -62.62
N VAL A 47 -30.43 22.81 -62.96
CA VAL A 47 -31.43 23.21 -61.95
C VAL A 47 -31.79 22.02 -61.05
N ALA A 48 -32.05 20.84 -61.60
CA ALA A 48 -32.37 19.65 -60.81
C ALA A 48 -31.24 19.24 -59.85
N LEU A 49 -29.97 19.26 -60.30
CA LEU A 49 -28.82 18.93 -59.44
C LEU A 49 -28.51 20.03 -58.43
N LEU A 50 -28.62 21.33 -58.78
CA LEU A 50 -28.40 22.40 -57.80
C LEU A 50 -29.55 22.51 -56.79
N SER A 51 -30.78 22.13 -57.13
CA SER A 51 -31.86 21.95 -56.14
C SER A 51 -31.65 20.72 -55.27
N ALA A 52 -31.25 19.57 -55.84
CA ALA A 52 -30.99 18.36 -55.05
C ALA A 52 -29.80 18.53 -54.10
N ILE A 53 -28.68 19.07 -54.57
CA ILE A 53 -27.50 19.35 -53.75
C ILE A 53 -27.77 20.51 -52.79
N GLY A 54 -28.40 21.60 -53.26
CA GLY A 54 -28.70 22.77 -52.43
C GLY A 54 -29.73 22.55 -51.31
N VAL A 55 -30.55 21.49 -51.38
CA VAL A 55 -31.49 21.13 -50.29
C VAL A 55 -30.94 20.00 -49.41
N VAL A 56 -30.13 19.09 -49.95
CA VAL A 56 -29.52 17.99 -49.15
C VAL A 56 -28.30 18.46 -48.36
N VAL A 57 -27.50 19.40 -48.88
CA VAL A 57 -26.32 19.97 -48.19
C VAL A 57 -26.70 21.00 -47.12
N VAL A 58 -27.93 21.53 -47.15
CA VAL A 58 -28.44 22.49 -46.14
C VAL A 58 -29.21 21.81 -44.99
N LEU A 59 -29.47 20.50 -45.09
CA LEU A 59 -30.20 19.73 -44.07
C LEU A 59 -29.40 18.57 -43.44
N HIS A 60 -28.14 18.39 -43.79
CA HIS A 60 -27.20 17.52 -43.04
C HIS A 60 -26.47 18.30 -41.95
N GLY A 61 -27.24 18.80 -40.99
CA GLY A 61 -26.72 19.14 -39.66
C GLY A 61 -27.09 18.03 -38.67
N PRO A 62 -26.10 17.26 -38.21
CA PRO A 62 -25.90 17.13 -36.77
C PRO A 62 -24.74 18.01 -36.30
N LEU A 63 -24.84 18.52 -35.08
CA LEU A 63 -23.75 19.26 -34.46
C LEU A 63 -22.64 18.26 -34.07
N SER A 64 -21.51 18.30 -34.78
CA SER A 64 -20.29 17.53 -34.43
C SER A 64 -19.08 18.41 -34.10
N ASN A 65 -19.23 19.74 -34.22
CA ASN A 65 -18.22 20.73 -33.83
C ASN A 65 -18.80 21.65 -32.75
N GLN A 66 -18.98 21.13 -31.54
CA GLN A 66 -19.30 21.95 -30.35
C GLN A 66 -18.52 21.58 -29.07
N LEU A 67 -17.54 20.68 -29.17
CA LEU A 67 -16.57 20.39 -28.11
C LEU A 67 -15.15 20.61 -28.68
N SER A 68 -14.77 21.88 -28.75
CA SER A 68 -13.41 22.36 -29.04
C SER A 68 -13.28 23.88 -28.84
N ASP A 69 -14.39 24.64 -28.85
CA ASP A 69 -14.42 26.11 -28.65
C ASP A 69 -14.01 26.56 -27.23
N ASP A 70 -13.94 25.66 -26.25
CA ASP A 70 -13.50 25.98 -24.87
C ASP A 70 -11.97 25.85 -24.68
N ALA A 71 -11.20 25.61 -25.76
CA ALA A 71 -9.73 25.53 -25.75
C ALA A 71 -9.03 26.89 -25.50
N THR A 72 -9.75 27.92 -25.04
CA THR A 72 -9.31 29.33 -25.01
C THR A 72 -8.98 29.85 -23.61
N GLY A 73 -7.84 29.39 -23.07
CA GLY A 73 -7.05 30.21 -22.13
C GLY A 73 -7.24 29.99 -20.62
N HIS A 74 -8.02 29.01 -20.18
CA HIS A 74 -8.15 28.63 -18.76
C HIS A 74 -7.75 27.17 -18.49
N LEU A 75 -7.66 26.82 -17.20
CA LEU A 75 -7.34 25.48 -16.69
C LEU A 75 -8.58 24.74 -16.16
N GLY A 76 -9.51 25.42 -15.51
CA GLY A 76 -10.79 24.83 -15.09
C GLY A 76 -11.66 24.54 -16.31
N TYR A 77 -12.24 23.35 -16.39
CA TYR A 77 -13.10 22.97 -17.52
C TYR A 77 -14.48 23.60 -17.29
N ARG A 78 -14.88 24.53 -18.16
CA ARG A 78 -16.13 25.26 -17.98
C ARG A 78 -17.31 24.37 -18.35
N LEU A 79 -18.36 24.42 -17.52
CA LEU A 79 -19.54 23.57 -17.70
C LEU A 79 -20.73 24.39 -18.21
N HIS A 80 -21.65 23.71 -18.91
CA HIS A 80 -22.69 24.33 -19.71
C HIS A 80 -24.10 23.86 -19.31
N PRO A 81 -24.52 24.00 -18.03
CA PRO A 81 -25.83 23.52 -17.56
C PRO A 81 -27.00 24.05 -18.40
N GLN A 82 -26.93 25.30 -18.89
CA GLN A 82 -27.91 25.89 -19.79
C GLN A 82 -28.14 25.10 -21.10
N SER A 83 -27.08 24.47 -21.64
CA SER A 83 -27.11 23.68 -22.89
C SER A 83 -27.56 22.24 -22.68
N HIS A 84 -27.53 21.74 -21.43
CA HIS A 84 -27.82 20.35 -21.10
C HIS A 84 -29.10 20.16 -20.28
N ALA A 85 -29.32 20.91 -19.19
CA ALA A 85 -30.49 20.75 -18.32
C ALA A 85 -31.82 20.90 -19.07
N SER A 86 -31.93 21.96 -19.87
CA SER A 86 -33.18 22.44 -20.47
C SER A 86 -33.67 21.68 -21.71
N ARG A 87 -32.83 20.83 -22.32
CA ARG A 87 -33.17 20.05 -23.52
C ARG A 87 -33.78 18.69 -23.17
N PRO A 88 -34.58 18.06 -24.05
CA PRO A 88 -34.95 16.66 -23.88
C PRO A 88 -33.72 15.73 -23.80
N PRO A 89 -33.87 14.51 -23.25
CA PRO A 89 -32.85 13.47 -23.35
C PRO A 89 -32.55 13.13 -24.82
N THR A 90 -31.28 12.93 -25.13
CA THR A 90 -30.80 12.60 -26.48
C THR A 90 -29.85 11.40 -26.46
N THR A 91 -29.52 10.87 -27.64
CA THR A 91 -28.37 9.97 -27.79
C THR A 91 -27.15 10.79 -28.16
N GLN A 92 -26.12 10.76 -27.31
CA GLN A 92 -24.79 11.30 -27.59
C GLN A 92 -23.88 10.15 -28.04
N SER A 93 -23.10 10.34 -29.10
CA SER A 93 -22.21 9.31 -29.63
C SER A 93 -20.81 9.85 -29.82
N PHE A 94 -19.82 9.08 -29.36
CA PHE A 94 -18.42 9.45 -29.33
C PHE A 94 -17.59 8.35 -29.98
N ASN A 95 -16.53 8.74 -30.70
CA ASN A 95 -15.54 7.82 -31.24
C ASN A 95 -14.20 8.13 -30.57
N TRP A 96 -13.68 7.18 -29.80
CA TRP A 96 -12.49 7.34 -28.97
C TRP A 96 -11.43 6.31 -29.39
N THR A 97 -10.31 6.80 -29.92
CA THR A 97 -9.11 5.99 -30.15
C THR A 97 -8.15 6.21 -28.98
N ILE A 98 -7.94 5.16 -28.19
CA ILE A 98 -7.02 5.17 -27.04
C ILE A 98 -5.62 4.83 -27.56
N THR A 99 -4.63 5.61 -27.18
CA THR A 99 -3.22 5.46 -27.55
C THR A 99 -2.34 5.82 -26.35
N ALA A 100 -1.02 5.65 -26.46
CA ALA A 100 -0.06 6.17 -25.49
C ALA A 100 0.94 7.09 -26.20
N GLY A 101 1.48 8.08 -25.48
CA GLY A 101 2.48 8.99 -26.00
C GLY A 101 3.05 9.95 -24.95
N THR A 102 4.16 10.62 -25.27
CA THR A 102 4.83 11.52 -24.33
C THR A 102 4.06 12.82 -24.11
N ARG A 103 3.95 13.26 -22.86
CA ARG A 103 3.47 14.60 -22.44
C ARG A 103 4.34 15.10 -21.28
N SER A 104 4.26 16.39 -20.97
CA SER A 104 4.95 17.01 -19.84
C SER A 104 3.99 17.80 -18.94
N PRO A 105 3.09 17.14 -18.17
CA PRO A 105 2.00 17.80 -17.44
C PRO A 105 2.46 18.83 -16.41
N ASP A 106 3.60 18.58 -15.75
CA ASP A 106 4.19 19.44 -14.71
C ASP A 106 5.59 19.99 -15.08
N GLY A 107 6.03 19.71 -16.30
CA GLY A 107 7.38 19.98 -16.80
C GLY A 107 8.20 18.72 -17.13
N VAL A 108 7.88 17.55 -16.56
CA VAL A 108 8.64 16.30 -16.80
C VAL A 108 8.00 15.45 -17.89
N GLU A 109 8.77 15.05 -18.90
CA GLU A 109 8.32 14.13 -19.95
C GLU A 109 8.03 12.72 -19.40
N LYS A 110 6.78 12.26 -19.56
CA LYS A 110 6.33 10.90 -19.22
C LYS A 110 5.42 10.32 -20.32
N ARG A 111 5.42 8.99 -20.49
CA ARG A 111 4.40 8.26 -21.28
C ARG A 111 3.06 8.34 -20.55
N VAL A 112 2.06 8.93 -21.20
CA VAL A 112 0.67 8.96 -20.71
C VAL A 112 -0.26 8.30 -21.73
N TYR A 113 -1.43 7.85 -21.27
CA TYR A 113 -2.51 7.48 -22.17
C TYR A 113 -3.20 8.71 -22.74
N LEU A 114 -3.71 8.55 -23.96
CA LEU A 114 -4.28 9.61 -24.77
C LEU A 114 -5.58 9.12 -25.40
N VAL A 115 -6.67 9.85 -25.20
CA VAL A 115 -7.92 9.62 -25.94
C VAL A 115 -7.97 10.63 -27.07
N ASN A 116 -8.02 10.16 -28.33
CA ASN A 116 -7.97 11.01 -29.52
C ASN A 116 -6.76 11.98 -29.55
N ASN A 117 -5.61 11.55 -29.00
CA ASN A 117 -4.39 12.35 -28.79
C ASN A 117 -4.50 13.46 -27.70
N GLU A 118 -5.57 13.48 -26.90
CA GLU A 118 -5.76 14.43 -25.79
C GLU A 118 -5.42 13.79 -24.43
N PHE A 119 -4.81 14.59 -23.54
CA PHE A 119 -4.67 14.34 -22.11
C PHE A 119 -4.89 15.66 -21.35
N PRO A 120 -5.73 15.72 -20.30
CA PRO A 120 -6.67 14.70 -19.86
C PRO A 120 -7.65 14.23 -20.95
N GLY A 121 -8.34 13.12 -20.70
CA GLY A 121 -9.36 12.62 -21.61
C GLY A 121 -10.59 13.54 -21.69
N PRO A 122 -11.36 13.45 -22.78
CA PRO A 122 -12.48 14.35 -23.05
C PRO A 122 -13.56 14.32 -21.97
N LEU A 123 -14.02 15.52 -21.61
CA LEU A 123 -15.19 15.74 -20.77
C LEU A 123 -16.47 15.34 -21.53
N ILE A 124 -17.31 14.52 -20.90
CA ILE A 124 -18.70 14.31 -21.29
C ILE A 124 -19.60 15.22 -20.42
N GLU A 125 -20.32 16.14 -21.05
CA GLU A 125 -21.49 16.79 -20.44
C GLU A 125 -22.79 16.11 -20.91
N ALA A 126 -23.65 15.72 -19.99
CA ALA A 126 -24.89 14.99 -20.26
C ALA A 126 -26.04 15.49 -19.36
N ARG A 127 -27.23 14.90 -19.50
CA ARG A 127 -28.35 15.08 -18.57
C ARG A 127 -29.02 13.75 -18.22
N SER A 128 -29.73 13.68 -17.09
CA SER A 128 -30.40 12.44 -16.62
C SER A 128 -31.35 11.85 -17.67
N GLY A 129 -31.15 10.61 -18.11
CA GLY A 129 -31.91 10.00 -19.21
C GLY A 129 -31.29 10.16 -20.61
N ASP A 130 -30.15 10.86 -20.77
CA ASP A 130 -29.36 10.75 -22.01
C ASP A 130 -28.84 9.32 -22.20
N ARG A 131 -28.71 8.92 -23.47
CA ARG A 131 -28.03 7.68 -23.88
C ARG A 131 -26.64 8.01 -24.38
N LEU A 132 -25.62 7.39 -23.82
CA LEU A 132 -24.24 7.50 -24.29
C LEU A 132 -23.87 6.28 -25.14
N VAL A 133 -23.23 6.51 -26.28
CA VAL A 133 -22.73 5.47 -27.20
C VAL A 133 -21.27 5.77 -27.53
N ILE A 134 -20.36 5.21 -26.75
CA ILE A 134 -18.91 5.44 -26.87
C ILE A 134 -18.28 4.27 -27.60
N HIS A 135 -17.90 4.48 -28.86
CA HIS A 135 -17.13 3.54 -29.66
C HIS A 135 -15.64 3.69 -29.30
N VAL A 136 -15.11 2.73 -28.53
CA VAL A 136 -13.72 2.71 -28.10
C VAL A 136 -12.92 1.80 -29.02
N HIS A 137 -11.78 2.29 -29.52
CA HIS A 137 -10.75 1.51 -30.20
C HIS A 137 -9.47 1.55 -29.38
N ASN A 138 -8.91 0.38 -29.07
CA ASN A 138 -7.61 0.28 -28.44
C ASN A 138 -6.50 0.29 -29.50
N GLY A 139 -5.77 1.41 -29.57
CA GLY A 139 -4.57 1.60 -30.38
C GLY A 139 -3.26 1.56 -29.57
N VAL A 140 -3.29 1.13 -28.31
CA VAL A 140 -2.09 0.67 -27.58
C VAL A 140 -1.63 -0.67 -28.18
N GLN A 141 -0.33 -0.95 -28.15
CA GLN A 141 0.27 -2.04 -28.94
C GLN A 141 0.20 -3.41 -28.26
N ASP A 142 0.32 -3.40 -26.94
CA ASP A 142 0.69 -4.53 -26.07
C ASP A 142 -0.26 -4.70 -24.87
N GLU A 143 -1.02 -3.66 -24.51
CA GLU A 143 -1.90 -3.65 -23.35
C GLU A 143 -3.38 -3.83 -23.68
N GLY A 144 -4.11 -4.52 -22.81
CA GLY A 144 -5.58 -4.48 -22.78
C GLY A 144 -6.08 -3.19 -22.12
N VAL A 145 -7.25 -2.67 -22.53
CA VAL A 145 -7.84 -1.45 -21.97
C VAL A 145 -9.34 -1.64 -21.70
N SER A 146 -9.88 -1.10 -20.62
CA SER A 146 -11.32 -1.05 -20.34
C SER A 146 -11.67 0.24 -19.63
N LEU A 147 -12.84 0.84 -19.90
CA LEU A 147 -13.28 2.09 -19.27
C LEU A 147 -14.46 1.86 -18.33
N HIS A 148 -14.34 2.38 -17.10
CA HIS A 148 -15.40 2.43 -16.09
C HIS A 148 -15.97 3.85 -15.94
N TRP A 149 -17.20 3.92 -15.42
CA TRP A 149 -18.06 5.11 -15.40
C TRP A 149 -18.46 5.44 -13.95
N HIS A 150 -17.44 5.81 -13.17
CA HIS A 150 -17.43 5.88 -11.70
C HIS A 150 -18.68 6.54 -11.10
N GLY A 151 -19.41 5.76 -10.30
CA GLY A 151 -20.59 6.19 -9.55
C GLY A 151 -21.92 6.13 -10.30
N LEU A 152 -21.94 5.85 -11.61
CA LEU A 152 -23.19 5.50 -12.30
C LEU A 152 -23.70 4.13 -11.82
N ARG A 153 -25.01 3.99 -11.67
CA ARG A 153 -25.62 2.74 -11.14
C ARG A 153 -25.67 1.59 -12.15
N MET A 154 -25.39 1.85 -13.42
CA MET A 154 -25.47 0.88 -14.54
C MET A 154 -26.69 -0.06 -14.49
N LYS A 155 -27.82 0.48 -14.02
CA LYS A 155 -29.01 -0.31 -13.72
C LYS A 155 -29.51 -1.01 -14.98
N ASP A 156 -29.74 -2.31 -14.88
CA ASP A 156 -30.17 -3.21 -15.95
C ASP A 156 -29.17 -3.27 -17.15
N GLN A 157 -27.93 -2.77 -16.96
CA GLN A 157 -26.92 -2.50 -18.00
C GLN A 157 -25.50 -2.91 -17.58
N ASN A 158 -25.36 -3.82 -16.61
CA ASN A 158 -24.09 -4.19 -15.96
C ASN A 158 -22.98 -4.68 -16.92
N SER A 159 -23.32 -5.20 -18.11
CA SER A 159 -22.35 -5.70 -19.11
C SER A 159 -21.57 -4.61 -19.86
N VAL A 160 -21.76 -3.34 -19.52
CA VAL A 160 -20.96 -2.21 -20.01
C VAL A 160 -20.42 -1.34 -18.86
N ASP A 161 -20.33 -1.89 -17.65
CA ASP A 161 -19.80 -1.18 -16.47
C ASP A 161 -18.29 -0.91 -16.54
N GLY A 162 -17.50 -1.85 -17.09
CA GLY A 162 -16.08 -1.66 -17.36
C GLY A 162 -15.13 -2.51 -16.50
N ALA A 163 -15.57 -3.01 -15.33
CA ALA A 163 -14.72 -3.82 -14.46
C ALA A 163 -14.19 -5.09 -15.15
N VAL A 164 -12.87 -5.16 -15.36
CA VAL A 164 -12.17 -6.30 -15.98
C VAL A 164 -12.27 -7.54 -15.09
N GLY A 165 -12.41 -8.71 -15.71
CA GLY A 165 -12.58 -9.99 -15.02
C GLY A 165 -13.97 -10.18 -14.41
N PHE A 166 -14.72 -9.12 -14.12
CA PHE A 166 -16.09 -9.21 -13.63
C PHE A 166 -17.12 -9.04 -14.76
N THR A 167 -17.21 -7.86 -15.36
CA THR A 167 -18.27 -7.50 -16.33
C THR A 167 -17.86 -7.69 -17.79
N GLN A 168 -16.57 -7.55 -18.08
CA GLN A 168 -16.01 -7.72 -19.42
C GLN A 168 -14.54 -8.20 -19.40
N CYS A 169 -14.07 -8.70 -20.54
CA CYS A 169 -12.63 -8.80 -20.82
C CYS A 169 -12.07 -7.38 -21.11
N PRO A 170 -10.76 -7.15 -20.97
CA PRO A 170 -10.14 -5.95 -21.52
C PRO A 170 -10.26 -5.94 -23.05
N ILE A 171 -10.37 -4.74 -23.63
CA ILE A 171 -10.32 -4.52 -25.07
C ILE A 171 -8.88 -4.74 -25.51
N ALA A 172 -8.59 -5.88 -26.14
CA ALA A 172 -7.25 -6.22 -26.60
C ALA A 172 -6.69 -5.23 -27.66
N PRO A 173 -5.36 -5.14 -27.83
CA PRO A 173 -4.72 -4.32 -28.86
C PRO A 173 -5.33 -4.47 -30.25
N GLY A 174 -5.55 -3.34 -30.93
CA GLY A 174 -6.17 -3.28 -32.26
C GLY A 174 -7.65 -3.68 -32.32
N ARG A 175 -8.32 -3.91 -31.17
CA ARG A 175 -9.76 -4.22 -31.10
C ARG A 175 -10.59 -3.01 -30.72
N SER A 176 -11.91 -3.19 -30.77
CA SER A 176 -12.89 -2.16 -30.42
C SER A 176 -14.05 -2.75 -29.63
N PHE A 177 -14.62 -1.92 -28.75
CA PHE A 177 -15.82 -2.21 -27.99
C PHE A 177 -16.76 -0.99 -28.05
N THR A 178 -18.01 -1.14 -27.63
CA THR A 178 -18.95 -0.01 -27.61
C THR A 178 -19.73 0.00 -26.31
N TYR A 179 -19.36 0.92 -25.43
CA TYR A 179 -20.13 1.23 -24.23
C TYR A 179 -21.43 1.93 -24.66
N ASN A 180 -22.57 1.34 -24.31
CA ASN A 180 -23.87 1.75 -24.83
C ASN A 180 -24.93 1.65 -23.73
N PHE A 181 -25.12 2.74 -23.00
CA PHE A 181 -25.99 2.79 -21.83
C PHE A 181 -26.82 4.07 -21.79
N THR A 182 -27.93 4.03 -21.06
CA THR A 182 -28.78 5.18 -20.74
C THR A 182 -28.58 5.52 -19.27
N ILE A 183 -28.25 6.77 -18.99
CA ILE A 183 -28.12 7.33 -17.64
C ILE A 183 -29.50 7.34 -16.99
N GLY A 184 -29.64 6.96 -15.72
CA GLY A 184 -30.93 6.95 -15.03
C GLY A 184 -31.58 8.33 -14.96
N ALA A 185 -32.92 8.36 -14.92
CA ALA A 185 -33.69 9.59 -14.80
C ALA A 185 -33.43 10.35 -13.49
N GLU A 186 -33.04 9.62 -12.43
CA GLU A 186 -32.72 10.13 -11.09
C GLU A 186 -31.20 10.28 -10.85
N GLU A 187 -30.38 10.25 -11.90
CA GLU A 187 -28.92 10.35 -11.82
C GLU A 187 -28.46 11.69 -12.41
N HIS A 188 -27.98 12.59 -11.55
CA HIS A 188 -27.35 13.87 -11.91
C HIS A 188 -26.38 14.27 -10.80
N GLY A 189 -25.25 14.87 -11.16
CA GLY A 189 -24.14 15.07 -10.23
C GLY A 189 -22.79 15.15 -10.93
N THR A 190 -21.74 14.82 -10.18
CA THR A 190 -20.35 14.93 -10.59
C THR A 190 -19.74 13.52 -10.61
N PHE A 191 -19.62 12.97 -11.82
CA PHE A 191 -19.04 11.66 -12.08
C PHE A 191 -17.76 11.85 -12.90
N TRP A 192 -17.07 10.74 -13.15
CA TRP A 192 -15.89 10.70 -14.00
C TRP A 192 -15.80 9.33 -14.67
N TRP A 193 -14.92 9.20 -15.65
CA TRP A 193 -14.61 7.93 -16.29
C TRP A 193 -13.09 7.70 -16.24
N HIS A 194 -12.66 6.45 -16.10
CA HIS A 194 -11.25 6.09 -16.02
C HIS A 194 -10.99 4.67 -16.53
N SER A 195 -9.73 4.32 -16.78
CA SER A 195 -9.37 2.93 -17.05
C SER A 195 -9.61 2.05 -15.84
N HIS A 196 -10.20 0.88 -16.07
CA HIS A 196 -10.37 -0.20 -15.11
C HIS A 196 -9.62 -1.44 -15.62
N SER A 197 -8.36 -1.22 -15.98
CA SER A 197 -7.38 -2.23 -16.40
C SER A 197 -6.06 -1.86 -15.76
N ASP A 198 -5.61 -2.73 -14.87
CA ASP A 198 -4.39 -2.59 -14.05
C ASP A 198 -4.26 -1.18 -13.46
N VAL A 199 -3.11 -0.53 -13.65
CA VAL A 199 -2.78 0.79 -13.08
C VAL A 199 -2.87 1.94 -14.09
N GLN A 200 -3.49 1.71 -15.26
CA GLN A 200 -3.52 2.68 -16.38
C GLN A 200 -4.15 4.05 -16.03
N ARG A 201 -4.98 4.11 -14.99
CA ARG A 201 -5.54 5.36 -14.45
C ARG A 201 -4.46 6.35 -14.02
N ALA A 202 -3.43 5.88 -13.30
CA ALA A 202 -2.36 6.73 -12.77
C ALA A 202 -1.51 7.37 -13.88
N ASP A 203 -1.33 6.65 -14.99
CA ASP A 203 -0.66 7.12 -16.21
C ASP A 203 -1.61 7.92 -17.14
N GLY A 204 -2.74 8.41 -16.61
CA GLY A 204 -3.54 9.46 -17.21
C GLY A 204 -4.79 9.04 -17.99
N LEU A 205 -5.18 7.75 -17.97
CA LEU A 205 -6.38 7.30 -18.70
C LEU A 205 -7.68 7.60 -17.94
N TRP A 206 -8.07 8.88 -17.89
CA TRP A 206 -9.31 9.36 -17.25
C TRP A 206 -9.83 10.67 -17.86
N GLY A 207 -11.09 10.99 -17.56
CA GLY A 207 -11.76 12.24 -17.95
C GLY A 207 -13.08 12.48 -17.23
N GLY A 208 -13.65 13.67 -17.40
CA GLY A 208 -14.84 14.12 -16.67
C GLY A 208 -16.16 13.55 -17.21
N LEU A 209 -17.14 13.35 -16.32
CA LEU A 209 -18.52 13.00 -16.68
C LEU A 209 -19.52 13.81 -15.83
N ILE A 210 -19.97 14.94 -16.34
CA ILE A 210 -20.95 15.79 -15.66
C ILE A 210 -22.34 15.47 -16.17
N VAL A 211 -23.27 15.18 -15.25
CA VAL A 211 -24.67 14.91 -15.58
C VAL A 211 -25.55 15.98 -14.94
N HIS A 212 -26.13 16.83 -15.78
CA HIS A 212 -27.01 17.93 -15.37
C HIS A 212 -28.43 17.46 -15.08
N SER A 213 -29.06 18.04 -14.05
CA SER A 213 -30.45 17.76 -13.71
C SER A 213 -31.41 18.44 -14.71
N PRO A 214 -32.55 17.83 -15.09
CA PRO A 214 -33.64 18.56 -15.75
C PRO A 214 -34.10 19.79 -14.95
N ASP A 215 -34.07 19.70 -13.62
CA ASP A 215 -34.66 20.66 -12.70
C ASP A 215 -33.62 21.62 -12.08
N GLU A 216 -32.45 21.79 -12.72
CA GLU A 216 -31.41 22.71 -12.22
C GLU A 216 -31.87 24.18 -12.35
N ILE A 217 -32.41 24.71 -11.25
CA ILE A 217 -33.14 26.00 -11.17
C ILE A 217 -32.26 27.21 -11.57
N ASP A 218 -30.96 27.13 -11.31
CA ASP A 218 -30.01 28.23 -11.48
C ASP A 218 -29.06 27.98 -12.65
N LEU A 219 -29.57 28.14 -13.87
CA LEU A 219 -28.80 28.09 -15.12
C LEU A 219 -27.97 29.37 -15.37
N GLN A 220 -27.68 30.16 -14.32
CA GLN A 220 -26.96 31.43 -14.41
C GLN A 220 -25.70 31.52 -13.53
N ARG A 221 -25.47 30.58 -12.60
CA ARG A 221 -24.17 30.39 -11.95
C ARG A 221 -23.06 30.08 -12.97
N GLU A 222 -21.81 30.30 -12.55
CA GLU A 222 -20.64 29.81 -13.29
C GLU A 222 -20.19 28.48 -12.68
N GLU A 223 -19.90 27.49 -13.52
CA GLU A 223 -19.50 26.15 -13.09
C GLU A 223 -18.21 25.71 -13.76
N TYR A 224 -17.31 25.13 -12.97
CA TYR A 224 -16.04 24.58 -13.46
C TYR A 224 -15.75 23.22 -12.83
N LEU A 225 -15.31 22.26 -13.64
CA LEU A 225 -14.77 20.97 -13.20
C LEU A 225 -13.26 21.07 -12.98
N LEU A 226 -12.82 20.53 -11.83
CA LEU A 226 -11.43 20.37 -11.41
C LEU A 226 -11.17 18.89 -11.10
N MET A 227 -10.49 18.20 -12.01
CA MET A 227 -9.90 16.88 -11.78
C MET A 227 -8.50 17.09 -11.20
N VAL A 228 -8.25 16.56 -10.02
CA VAL A 228 -7.02 16.82 -9.24
C VAL A 228 -6.44 15.49 -8.78
N GLY A 229 -5.13 15.34 -8.67
CA GLY A 229 -4.54 14.09 -8.17
C GLY A 229 -3.03 14.12 -8.02
N ASP A 230 -2.52 13.10 -7.34
CA ASP A 230 -1.10 12.75 -7.31
C ASP A 230 -0.52 12.47 -8.72
N TRP A 231 0.79 12.63 -8.86
CA TRP A 231 1.50 12.38 -10.12
C TRP A 231 2.89 11.80 -9.89
N PHE A 232 3.16 10.67 -10.56
CA PHE A 232 4.45 9.98 -10.59
C PHE A 232 5.14 10.22 -11.93
N HIS A 233 6.47 10.38 -11.94
CA HIS A 233 7.26 10.52 -13.17
C HIS A 233 7.67 9.18 -13.77
N GLN A 234 7.76 8.12 -12.96
CA GLN A 234 7.86 6.75 -13.46
C GLN A 234 6.53 6.25 -14.02
N ASN A 235 6.57 5.25 -14.91
CA ASN A 235 5.38 4.54 -15.39
C ASN A 235 4.75 3.78 -14.21
N GLN A 236 3.43 3.79 -14.03
CA GLN A 236 2.82 3.21 -12.83
C GLN A 236 3.03 1.68 -12.74
N THR A 237 3.28 0.98 -13.84
CA THR A 237 3.67 -0.45 -13.80
C THR A 237 5.07 -0.66 -13.20
N GLU A 238 5.97 0.32 -13.30
CA GLU A 238 7.26 0.32 -12.58
C GLU A 238 7.08 0.68 -11.11
N VAL A 239 6.20 1.63 -10.81
CA VAL A 239 5.84 2.03 -9.43
C VAL A 239 5.20 0.84 -8.68
N LEU A 240 4.27 0.12 -9.33
CA LEU A 240 3.66 -1.10 -8.80
C LEU A 240 4.69 -2.24 -8.68
N ARG A 241 5.59 -2.42 -9.65
CA ARG A 241 6.66 -3.43 -9.54
C ARG A 241 7.63 -3.11 -8.40
N TRP A 242 7.91 -1.83 -8.13
CA TRP A 242 8.68 -1.45 -6.95
C TRP A 242 7.91 -1.72 -5.66
N TYR A 243 6.63 -1.34 -5.58
CA TYR A 243 5.79 -1.61 -4.40
C TYR A 243 5.67 -3.10 -4.10
N ALA A 244 5.47 -3.93 -5.12
CA ALA A 244 5.36 -5.38 -5.01
C ALA A 244 6.69 -6.11 -4.72
N ASP A 245 7.84 -5.43 -4.80
CA ASP A 245 9.12 -6.01 -4.38
C ASP A 245 9.28 -5.89 -2.85
N ALA A 246 9.65 -6.98 -2.18
CA ALA A 246 9.83 -7.03 -0.73
C ALA A 246 10.76 -5.93 -0.14
N SER A 247 11.67 -5.34 -0.93
CA SER A 247 12.49 -4.20 -0.51
C SER A 247 11.73 -2.88 -0.35
N SER A 248 10.46 -2.80 -0.77
CA SER A 248 9.54 -1.70 -0.45
C SER A 248 9.03 -1.73 0.99
N ARG A 249 9.11 -2.88 1.67
CA ARG A 249 8.41 -3.24 2.93
C ARG A 249 6.88 -3.32 2.85
N GLY A 250 6.28 -3.00 1.71
CA GLY A 250 4.87 -2.60 1.60
C GLY A 250 4.62 -1.10 1.80
N ASN A 251 5.66 -0.25 1.86
CA ASN A 251 5.49 1.20 1.95
C ASN A 251 4.82 1.76 0.68
N GLU A 252 3.73 2.50 0.84
CA GLU A 252 3.02 3.17 -0.26
C GLU A 252 3.95 4.07 -1.10
N PRO A 253 3.83 4.05 -2.44
CA PRO A 253 4.67 4.87 -3.30
C PRO A 253 4.30 6.35 -3.19
N VAL A 254 5.27 7.18 -2.81
CA VAL A 254 5.07 8.63 -2.65
C VAL A 254 5.27 9.34 -4.01
N PRO A 255 4.34 10.19 -4.45
CA PRO A 255 4.39 10.84 -5.76
C PRO A 255 5.51 11.87 -5.87
N ASP A 256 5.81 12.28 -7.10
CA ASP A 256 6.81 13.31 -7.42
C ASP A 256 6.19 14.72 -7.52
N SER A 257 4.88 14.79 -7.77
CA SER A 257 4.16 16.02 -8.13
C SER A 257 2.64 15.86 -7.94
N LEU A 258 1.87 16.90 -8.31
CA LEU A 258 0.41 16.85 -8.39
C LEU A 258 -0.09 17.61 -9.62
N LEU A 259 -1.26 17.21 -10.14
CA LEU A 259 -1.90 17.86 -11.29
C LEU A 259 -3.30 18.40 -10.95
N VAL A 260 -3.68 19.51 -11.59
CA VAL A 260 -5.06 20.00 -11.73
C VAL A 260 -5.36 20.07 -13.23
N ASN A 261 -6.40 19.36 -13.70
CA ASN A 261 -6.79 19.25 -15.11
C ASN A 261 -5.61 19.02 -16.08
N GLY A 262 -4.64 18.19 -15.65
CA GLY A 262 -3.46 17.83 -16.43
C GLY A 262 -2.34 18.89 -16.50
N GLN A 263 -2.35 19.89 -15.60
CA GLN A 263 -1.22 20.81 -15.40
C GLN A 263 -0.77 20.83 -13.93
N GLY A 264 0.54 20.88 -13.70
CA GLY A 264 1.18 21.00 -12.38
C GLY A 264 2.51 21.74 -12.48
N ARG A 265 3.36 21.65 -11.45
CA ARG A 265 4.75 22.13 -11.48
C ARG A 265 5.69 21.20 -10.72
N PHE A 266 6.77 20.79 -11.37
CA PHE A 266 7.92 20.16 -10.72
C PHE A 266 9.13 21.11 -10.70
N ASN A 267 10.02 20.99 -9.70
CA ASN A 267 11.28 21.72 -9.67
C ASN A 267 12.39 20.90 -10.35
N CYS A 268 12.78 21.28 -11.58
CA CYS A 268 13.80 20.56 -12.34
C CYS A 268 15.18 20.51 -11.67
N SER A 269 15.47 21.35 -10.65
CA SER A 269 16.72 21.21 -9.89
C SER A 269 16.72 20.02 -8.92
N MET A 270 15.57 19.39 -8.67
CA MET A 270 15.41 18.20 -7.83
C MET A 270 15.50 16.89 -8.64
N ALA A 271 15.64 16.96 -9.97
CA ALA A 271 15.82 15.79 -10.82
C ALA A 271 17.13 15.05 -10.47
N VAL A 272 17.01 13.88 -9.84
CA VAL A 272 18.17 13.13 -9.32
C VAL A 272 18.99 12.48 -10.45
N PRO A 273 20.34 12.60 -10.45
CA PRO A 273 21.18 12.00 -11.50
C PRO A 273 21.05 10.47 -11.65
N ALA A 274 20.56 9.78 -10.61
CA ALA A 274 20.32 8.33 -10.61
C ALA A 274 19.02 7.91 -11.32
N ARG A 275 18.08 8.84 -11.54
CA ARG A 275 16.83 8.65 -12.31
C ARG A 275 16.63 9.87 -13.23
N PRO A 276 17.44 10.00 -14.30
CA PRO A 276 17.43 11.20 -15.14
C PRO A 276 16.11 11.33 -15.91
N VAL A 277 15.50 12.52 -15.83
CA VAL A 277 14.25 12.87 -16.51
C VAL A 277 14.43 14.06 -17.45
N THR A 278 13.73 14.09 -18.59
CA THR A 278 13.65 15.31 -19.42
C THR A 278 12.71 16.30 -18.73
N CYS A 279 13.28 17.33 -18.11
CA CYS A 279 12.50 18.34 -17.36
C CYS A 279 12.63 19.73 -17.99
N SER A 280 11.48 20.35 -18.28
CA SER A 280 11.36 21.76 -18.68
C SER A 280 10.66 22.53 -17.56
N GLN A 281 11.34 23.52 -16.98
CA GLN A 281 10.85 24.19 -15.78
C GLN A 281 9.57 25.01 -16.05
N VAL A 282 8.45 24.58 -15.46
CA VAL A 282 7.19 25.33 -15.44
C VAL A 282 7.18 26.30 -14.25
N GLN A 283 6.85 27.57 -14.49
CA GLN A 283 6.69 28.60 -13.46
C GLN A 283 5.21 28.87 -13.17
N PHE A 284 4.90 29.52 -12.04
CA PHE A 284 3.52 29.93 -11.73
C PHE A 284 2.91 30.84 -12.82
N SER A 285 3.74 31.63 -13.50
CA SER A 285 3.35 32.49 -14.63
C SER A 285 2.87 31.74 -15.87
N ASP A 286 3.20 30.44 -15.97
CA ASP A 286 2.98 29.64 -17.17
C ASP A 286 1.71 28.79 -17.04
N LEU A 287 1.20 28.65 -15.81
CA LEU A 287 -0.08 28.01 -15.49
C LEU A 287 -1.25 28.86 -15.99
N LYS A 288 -2.19 28.22 -16.70
CA LYS A 288 -3.44 28.89 -17.10
C LYS A 288 -4.31 29.17 -15.86
N PRO A 289 -5.04 30.31 -15.82
CA PRO A 289 -5.96 30.61 -14.74
C PRO A 289 -7.14 29.64 -14.71
N LEU A 290 -7.63 29.26 -13.53
CA LEU A 290 -8.74 28.31 -13.39
C LEU A 290 -10.05 28.84 -14.00
N MET A 291 -10.31 30.14 -13.89
CA MET A 291 -11.57 30.78 -14.31
C MET A 291 -11.32 32.04 -15.16
N MET A 292 -12.28 32.38 -16.03
CA MET A 292 -12.10 33.43 -17.04
C MET A 292 -12.09 34.86 -16.47
N SER A 293 -12.84 35.14 -15.39
CA SER A 293 -13.05 36.51 -14.90
C SER A 293 -13.52 36.54 -13.45
N ARG A 294 -13.23 37.65 -12.74
CA ARG A 294 -13.72 37.95 -11.38
C ARG A 294 -15.20 38.33 -11.41
N SER A 295 -16.05 37.33 -11.62
CA SER A 295 -17.50 37.50 -11.68
C SER A 295 -18.08 37.91 -10.33
N GLN A 296 -19.18 38.66 -10.37
CA GLN A 296 -20.04 38.91 -9.20
C GLN A 296 -21.13 37.82 -9.04
N LYS A 297 -21.16 36.83 -9.94
CA LYS A 297 -22.01 35.65 -9.83
C LYS A 297 -21.44 34.67 -8.79
N LYS A 298 -22.31 33.88 -8.16
CA LYS A 298 -21.90 32.67 -7.43
C LYS A 298 -21.28 31.68 -8.42
N ALA A 299 -20.24 30.99 -7.99
CA ALA A 299 -19.61 29.92 -8.75
C ALA A 299 -19.78 28.57 -8.03
N ARG A 300 -19.79 27.47 -8.79
CA ARG A 300 -19.71 26.09 -8.29
C ARG A 300 -18.42 25.45 -8.84
N LEU A 301 -17.53 25.03 -7.94
CA LEU A 301 -16.40 24.17 -8.30
C LEU A 301 -16.79 22.72 -8.06
N ARG A 302 -16.67 21.89 -9.08
CA ARG A 302 -16.90 20.45 -8.99
C ARG A 302 -15.55 19.76 -8.96
N VAL A 303 -15.17 19.18 -7.82
CA VAL A 303 -13.85 18.60 -7.61
C VAL A 303 -13.94 17.07 -7.69
N VAL A 304 -12.96 16.46 -8.36
CA VAL A 304 -12.77 15.01 -8.45
C VAL A 304 -11.34 14.70 -8.04
N ASN A 305 -11.13 13.80 -7.05
CA ASN A 305 -9.81 13.21 -6.86
C ASN A 305 -9.62 12.07 -7.88
N THR A 306 -8.77 12.32 -8.86
CA THR A 306 -8.35 11.43 -9.96
C THR A 306 -7.01 10.73 -9.72
N GLY A 307 -6.40 10.95 -8.55
CA GLY A 307 -5.12 10.35 -8.14
C GLY A 307 -5.20 8.85 -7.88
N SER A 308 -4.17 8.32 -7.23
CA SER A 308 -3.94 6.89 -7.05
C SER A 308 -3.65 6.49 -5.60
N VAL A 309 -3.08 7.39 -4.79
CA VAL A 309 -2.64 7.11 -3.41
C VAL A 309 -3.09 8.18 -2.42
N ALA A 310 -2.97 9.46 -2.80
CA ALA A 310 -3.07 10.58 -1.87
C ALA A 310 -4.51 11.08 -1.71
N GLY A 311 -4.86 11.42 -0.46
CA GLY A 311 -5.95 12.37 -0.21
C GLY A 311 -5.58 13.75 -0.76
N LEU A 312 -6.57 14.62 -0.96
CA LEU A 312 -6.31 16.03 -1.25
C LEU A 312 -7.13 16.99 -0.39
N SER A 313 -6.47 18.10 -0.05
CA SER A 313 -7.01 19.24 0.68
C SER A 313 -6.85 20.54 -0.10
N LEU A 314 -7.83 21.43 0.02
CA LEU A 314 -8.05 22.55 -0.88
C LEU A 314 -8.40 23.84 -0.13
N ARG A 315 -7.61 24.89 -0.32
CA ARG A 315 -7.88 26.26 0.18
C ARG A 315 -8.15 27.23 -0.96
N ALA A 316 -9.29 27.93 -0.91
CA ALA A 316 -9.71 28.89 -1.93
C ALA A 316 -9.42 30.35 -1.51
N GLY A 317 -8.24 30.86 -1.88
CA GLY A 317 -7.81 32.21 -1.54
C GLY A 317 -8.82 33.29 -1.93
N GLY A 318 -9.14 34.17 -0.98
CA GLY A 318 -10.06 35.29 -1.20
C GLY A 318 -11.55 34.92 -1.31
N ALA A 319 -11.91 33.67 -1.04
CA ALA A 319 -13.30 33.20 -1.00
C ALA A 319 -13.65 32.56 0.36
N ILE A 320 -14.91 32.22 0.53
CA ILE A 320 -15.33 31.10 1.36
C ILE A 320 -15.98 30.05 0.44
N ILE A 321 -15.81 28.78 0.80
CA ILE A 321 -16.32 27.61 0.10
C ILE A 321 -17.23 26.80 1.04
N ARG A 322 -18.24 26.15 0.46
CA ARG A 322 -19.19 25.29 1.19
C ARG A 322 -19.49 24.03 0.39
N PRO A 323 -19.20 22.82 0.92
CA PRO A 323 -19.70 21.57 0.37
C PRO A 323 -21.23 21.57 0.29
N VAL A 324 -21.78 21.30 -0.90
CA VAL A 324 -23.24 21.24 -1.14
C VAL A 324 -23.71 19.92 -1.75
N ARG A 325 -22.84 19.19 -2.49
CA ARG A 325 -23.09 17.82 -2.94
C ARG A 325 -21.82 16.98 -2.83
N VAL A 326 -21.96 15.66 -2.66
CA VAL A 326 -20.85 14.69 -2.74
C VAL A 326 -21.14 13.59 -3.78
N ASP A 327 -20.07 13.00 -4.30
CA ASP A 327 -20.06 11.90 -5.27
C ASP A 327 -21.12 12.08 -6.39
N GLY A 328 -22.03 11.12 -6.55
CA GLY A 328 -23.12 11.14 -7.54
C GLY A 328 -24.21 12.21 -7.32
N GLY A 329 -23.86 13.40 -6.84
CA GLY A 329 -24.73 14.59 -6.73
C GLY A 329 -25.55 14.68 -5.44
N PHE A 330 -25.24 13.86 -4.42
CA PHE A 330 -26.04 13.76 -3.20
C PHE A 330 -25.90 15.01 -2.33
N ALA A 331 -27.01 15.71 -2.10
CA ALA A 331 -27.01 16.98 -1.39
C ALA A 331 -26.66 16.83 0.11
N VAL A 332 -25.70 17.64 0.55
CA VAL A 332 -25.19 17.68 1.94
C VAL A 332 -25.38 19.06 2.57
N LYS A 333 -25.23 19.11 3.89
CA LYS A 333 -25.04 20.31 4.71
C LYS A 333 -23.68 20.22 5.35
N ALA A 334 -22.92 21.31 5.20
CA ALA A 334 -21.64 21.57 5.81
C ALA A 334 -21.59 23.05 6.20
N GLU A 335 -20.63 23.43 7.03
CA GLU A 335 -20.35 24.84 7.31
C GLU A 335 -19.66 25.51 6.11
N ALA A 336 -19.41 26.81 6.20
CA ALA A 336 -18.59 27.52 5.20
C ALA A 336 -17.21 27.80 5.77
N THR A 337 -16.18 27.45 5.01
CA THR A 337 -14.77 27.47 5.39
C THR A 337 -13.95 28.13 4.29
N GLU A 338 -12.65 28.31 4.51
CA GLU A 338 -11.69 28.65 3.45
C GLU A 338 -11.01 27.39 2.89
N THR A 339 -10.98 26.32 3.70
CA THR A 339 -10.24 25.08 3.47
C THR A 339 -11.13 23.86 3.71
N VAL A 340 -11.25 22.97 2.72
CA VAL A 340 -11.91 21.65 2.81
C VAL A 340 -10.90 20.57 2.44
N GLY A 341 -11.01 19.35 2.98
CA GLY A 341 -9.96 18.36 2.71
C GLY A 341 -10.20 16.91 3.11
N ASN A 342 -9.14 16.14 2.94
CA ASN A 342 -9.15 14.68 2.96
C ASN A 342 -10.22 14.11 2.00
N LEU A 343 -10.17 14.53 0.74
CA LEU A 343 -10.93 13.95 -0.38
C LEU A 343 -10.07 12.85 -1.05
N TYR A 344 -10.48 11.58 -1.00
CA TYR A 344 -9.65 10.43 -1.44
C TYR A 344 -9.89 10.03 -2.90
N PRO A 345 -8.98 9.28 -3.56
CA PRO A 345 -9.13 8.86 -4.94
C PRO A 345 -10.50 8.24 -5.25
N GLY A 346 -11.21 8.82 -6.22
CA GLY A 346 -12.58 8.45 -6.61
C GLY A 346 -13.70 9.22 -5.91
N GLU A 347 -13.43 9.94 -4.83
CA GLU A 347 -14.40 10.83 -4.18
C GLU A 347 -14.60 12.14 -4.97
N ARG A 348 -15.81 12.71 -4.89
CA ARG A 348 -16.14 14.01 -5.52
C ARG A 348 -16.87 14.94 -4.55
N VAL A 349 -16.67 16.25 -4.71
CA VAL A 349 -17.38 17.29 -3.95
C VAL A 349 -17.74 18.49 -4.84
N ASP A 350 -19.01 18.91 -4.79
CA ASP A 350 -19.46 20.19 -5.34
C ASP A 350 -19.37 21.26 -4.25
N LEU A 351 -18.57 22.29 -4.49
CA LEU A 351 -18.35 23.43 -3.61
C LEU A 351 -19.06 24.68 -4.17
N GLU A 352 -19.95 25.32 -3.41
CA GLU A 352 -20.37 26.69 -3.73
C GLU A 352 -19.31 27.69 -3.23
N VAL A 353 -18.90 28.61 -4.11
CA VAL A 353 -17.88 29.62 -3.86
C VAL A 353 -18.52 31.00 -3.70
N GLU A 354 -18.15 31.71 -2.64
CA GLU A 354 -18.63 33.05 -2.31
C GLU A 354 -17.43 33.98 -2.05
N TRP A 355 -17.21 34.97 -2.94
CA TRP A 355 -16.02 35.83 -2.93
C TRP A 355 -16.05 36.89 -1.83
N LYS A 356 -14.92 37.11 -1.16
CA LYS A 356 -14.79 38.08 -0.07
C LYS A 356 -14.72 39.52 -0.59
N GLY A 357 -15.82 40.26 -0.43
CA GLY A 357 -15.88 41.72 -0.55
C GLY A 357 -15.39 42.27 -1.90
N ASN A 358 -14.46 43.21 -1.88
CA ASN A 358 -14.00 43.96 -3.06
C ASN A 358 -13.09 43.14 -4.02
N HIS A 359 -13.05 41.80 -3.91
CA HIS A 359 -12.02 40.95 -4.54
C HIS A 359 -10.61 41.40 -4.14
N ALA A 360 -10.40 41.67 -2.86
CA ALA A 360 -9.13 42.09 -2.28
C ALA A 360 -8.60 41.02 -1.33
N GLY A 361 -7.48 40.39 -1.70
CA GLY A 361 -6.87 39.27 -0.99
C GLY A 361 -6.01 38.45 -1.94
N ASP A 362 -5.62 37.25 -1.50
CA ASP A 362 -5.11 36.21 -2.40
C ASP A 362 -6.22 35.73 -3.36
N HIS A 363 -5.83 35.21 -4.52
CA HIS A 363 -6.70 34.64 -5.55
C HIS A 363 -6.10 33.35 -6.13
N ARG A 364 -5.51 32.52 -5.27
CA ARG A 364 -4.93 31.22 -5.60
C ARG A 364 -5.81 30.11 -5.04
N LEU A 365 -6.04 29.06 -5.84
CA LEU A 365 -6.44 27.77 -5.30
C LEU A 365 -5.16 27.10 -4.82
N THR A 366 -5.08 26.76 -3.55
CA THR A 366 -4.01 25.93 -3.00
C THR A 366 -4.51 24.49 -2.90
N VAL A 367 -3.72 23.56 -3.43
CA VAL A 367 -3.88 22.12 -3.29
C VAL A 367 -2.77 21.61 -2.38
N TYR A 368 -3.13 20.79 -1.41
CA TYR A 368 -2.24 19.96 -0.62
C TYR A 368 -2.53 18.49 -0.98
N LEU A 369 -1.49 17.68 -1.17
CA LEU A 369 -1.62 16.23 -1.10
C LEU A 369 -1.49 15.81 0.37
N ASP A 370 -2.51 15.11 0.88
CA ASP A 370 -2.53 14.66 2.28
C ASP A 370 -1.54 13.50 2.46
N ASP A 371 -0.61 13.66 3.40
CA ASP A 371 0.54 12.78 3.62
C ASP A 371 0.28 11.56 4.54
N GLU A 372 -0.99 11.34 4.91
CA GLU A 372 -1.44 10.19 5.72
C GLU A 372 -0.95 8.84 5.19
N ASN A 373 -0.93 8.68 3.86
CA ASN A 373 -0.52 7.47 3.16
C ASN A 373 0.94 7.53 2.64
N PHE A 374 1.83 8.37 3.22
CA PHE A 374 3.23 8.49 2.79
C PHE A 374 4.21 7.87 3.81
N GLY A 375 4.53 6.58 3.64
CA GLY A 375 5.43 5.84 4.53
C GLY A 375 6.91 6.29 4.56
N TYR A 376 7.32 7.22 3.68
CA TYR A 376 8.67 7.79 3.64
C TYR A 376 8.69 9.17 2.95
N PRO A 377 9.66 10.05 3.22
CA PRO A 377 9.73 11.35 2.55
C PRO A 377 10.21 11.24 1.09
N ASN A 378 9.57 11.95 0.16
CA ASN A 378 10.14 12.29 -1.14
C ASN A 378 10.62 13.75 -1.14
N PRO A 379 11.93 14.04 -1.01
CA PRO A 379 12.44 15.42 -0.98
C PRO A 379 12.22 16.22 -2.27
N ALA A 380 11.88 15.57 -3.39
CA ALA A 380 11.59 16.24 -4.65
C ALA A 380 10.11 16.67 -4.77
N LEU A 381 9.21 16.06 -4.01
CA LEU A 381 7.79 16.41 -3.96
C LEU A 381 7.60 17.77 -3.27
N ASN A 382 6.90 18.68 -3.94
CA ASN A 382 6.22 19.76 -3.25
C ASN A 382 4.73 19.39 -3.09
N PRO A 383 4.27 18.98 -1.89
CA PRO A 383 2.89 18.58 -1.68
C PRO A 383 1.92 19.76 -1.73
N THR A 384 2.39 21.00 -1.51
CA THR A 384 1.57 22.22 -1.49
C THR A 384 1.77 23.03 -2.78
N GLN A 385 0.93 22.83 -3.78
CA GLN A 385 0.95 23.62 -5.02
C GLN A 385 -0.22 24.59 -5.08
N SER A 386 0.01 25.80 -5.60
CA SER A 386 -1.08 26.76 -5.86
C SER A 386 -1.13 27.22 -7.31
N PHE A 387 -2.37 27.47 -7.75
CA PHE A 387 -2.80 27.75 -9.12
C PHE A 387 -3.55 29.08 -9.17
N PRO A 388 -3.36 29.92 -10.21
CA PRO A 388 -4.06 31.19 -10.32
C PRO A 388 -5.56 30.96 -10.56
N MET A 389 -6.45 31.55 -9.74
CA MET A 389 -7.90 31.42 -9.95
C MET A 389 -8.40 32.28 -11.12
N PHE A 390 -7.71 33.40 -11.40
CA PHE A 390 -8.06 34.37 -12.44
C PHE A 390 -6.80 34.91 -13.12
N SER A 391 -6.93 35.41 -14.36
CA SER A 391 -5.86 36.21 -14.99
C SER A 391 -5.62 37.50 -14.18
N SER A 392 -4.41 37.68 -13.66
CA SER A 392 -3.99 38.97 -13.09
C SER A 392 -3.69 39.97 -14.21
N SER A 393 -3.91 41.26 -13.94
CA SER A 393 -3.49 42.37 -14.81
C SER A 393 -2.15 42.97 -14.39
N THR A 394 -1.62 42.52 -13.26
CA THR A 394 -0.36 42.93 -12.64
C THR A 394 0.66 41.81 -12.71
N LYS A 395 1.89 42.16 -13.15
CA LYS A 395 3.07 41.31 -12.97
C LYS A 395 3.44 41.30 -11.48
N GLU A 396 2.81 40.43 -10.72
CA GLU A 396 3.29 40.10 -9.38
C GLU A 396 4.69 39.48 -9.51
N SER A 397 5.58 39.87 -8.59
CA SER A 397 7.01 39.60 -8.71
C SER A 397 7.33 38.11 -8.61
N SER A 398 8.38 37.67 -9.31
CA SER A 398 8.92 36.30 -9.33
C SER A 398 9.45 35.76 -7.99
N ASN A 399 9.14 36.43 -6.88
CA ASN A 399 9.43 35.97 -5.53
C ASN A 399 8.11 35.43 -4.97
N GLU A 400 7.75 34.19 -5.31
CA GLU A 400 6.67 33.51 -4.58
C GLU A 400 7.11 33.38 -3.10
N PRO A 401 6.30 33.82 -2.12
CA PRO A 401 6.38 33.25 -0.78
C PRO A 401 6.13 31.75 -0.92
N VAL A 402 6.91 30.92 -0.21
CA VAL A 402 6.60 29.49 -0.10
C VAL A 402 5.16 29.38 0.41
N PRO A 403 4.25 28.66 -0.29
CA PRO A 403 2.90 28.46 0.21
C PRO A 403 2.99 27.82 1.59
N GLN A 404 2.48 28.49 2.63
CA GLN A 404 2.41 27.86 3.94
C GLN A 404 1.53 26.61 3.82
N PRO A 405 1.95 25.47 4.40
CA PRO A 405 1.13 24.27 4.47
C PRO A 405 -0.28 24.59 5.00
N LEU A 406 -1.23 23.73 4.65
CA LEU A 406 -2.51 23.72 5.35
C LEU A 406 -2.23 23.01 6.68
N GLU A 407 -2.29 23.73 7.80
CA GLU A 407 -2.20 23.06 9.11
C GLU A 407 -3.49 22.25 9.31
N GLN A 408 -3.36 21.02 9.81
CA GLN A 408 -4.45 20.04 9.82
C GLN A 408 -5.71 20.57 10.55
N ASP A 409 -5.50 21.37 11.60
CA ASP A 409 -6.55 22.02 12.39
C ASP A 409 -7.35 23.10 11.62
N GLU A 410 -6.85 23.60 10.48
CA GLU A 410 -7.59 24.51 9.58
C GLU A 410 -8.47 23.77 8.56
N ILE A 411 -8.32 22.44 8.41
CA ILE A 411 -8.95 21.66 7.32
C ILE A 411 -10.32 21.15 7.73
N GLN A 412 -11.38 21.58 7.03
CA GLN A 412 -12.69 20.91 7.16
C GLN A 412 -12.67 19.56 6.44
N VAL A 413 -12.37 18.51 7.20
CA VAL A 413 -12.39 17.10 6.77
C VAL A 413 -13.79 16.73 6.25
N LEU A 414 -13.87 16.07 5.08
CA LEU A 414 -15.12 15.71 4.43
C LEU A 414 -15.76 14.40 4.99
N ASP A 415 -15.90 14.33 6.32
CA ASP A 415 -16.37 13.17 7.08
C ASP A 415 -17.85 13.26 7.57
N SER A 416 -18.27 12.31 8.40
CA SER A 416 -19.63 12.21 8.97
C SER A 416 -19.94 13.19 10.11
N HIS A 417 -18.94 13.90 10.64
CA HIS A 417 -19.11 14.90 11.69
C HIS A 417 -19.38 16.27 11.05
N ASN A 418 -18.60 16.60 10.03
CA ASN A 418 -18.69 17.82 9.23
C ASN A 418 -19.78 17.78 8.15
N LEU A 419 -20.02 16.62 7.52
CA LEU A 419 -21.05 16.46 6.47
C LEU A 419 -22.28 15.69 6.99
N LYS A 420 -23.46 16.25 6.75
CA LYS A 420 -24.76 15.61 7.04
C LYS A 420 -25.66 15.67 5.80
N ALA A 421 -26.52 14.68 5.59
CA ALA A 421 -27.45 14.72 4.46
C ALA A 421 -28.35 15.98 4.51
N ALA A 422 -28.61 16.61 3.36
CA ALA A 422 -29.45 17.80 3.32
C ALA A 422 -30.91 17.52 3.76
N THR A 423 -31.41 16.33 3.48
CA THR A 423 -32.76 15.84 3.82
C THR A 423 -32.69 14.69 4.82
N LYS A 424 -33.64 14.64 5.76
CA LYS A 424 -33.81 13.48 6.66
C LYS A 424 -34.22 12.25 5.86
N VAL A 425 -33.58 11.12 6.11
CA VAL A 425 -33.96 9.81 5.57
C VAL A 425 -35.03 9.20 6.46
N SER A 426 -36.04 8.53 5.88
CA SER A 426 -37.22 8.03 6.61
C SER A 426 -37.60 6.59 6.29
N ASP A 427 -36.88 5.96 5.35
CA ASP A 427 -37.11 4.61 4.84
C ASP A 427 -35.97 3.62 5.18
N LEU A 428 -34.98 4.04 5.98
CA LEU A 428 -33.98 3.14 6.57
C LEU A 428 -34.57 2.37 7.76
N PRO A 429 -34.45 1.03 7.79
CA PRO A 429 -34.81 0.24 8.96
C PRO A 429 -33.75 0.37 10.06
N ALA A 430 -34.10 0.02 11.30
CA ALA A 430 -33.15 -0.02 12.41
C ALA A 430 -32.15 -1.20 12.37
N LYS A 431 -32.36 -2.16 11.45
CA LYS A 431 -31.46 -3.29 11.15
C LYS A 431 -31.76 -3.78 9.72
N ALA A 432 -30.74 -4.11 8.92
CA ALA A 432 -30.94 -4.68 7.60
C ALA A 432 -31.54 -6.11 7.61
N GLU A 433 -31.96 -6.57 6.42
CA GLU A 433 -32.45 -7.94 6.20
C GLU A 433 -31.30 -8.94 6.01
N GLN A 434 -30.12 -8.43 5.64
CA GLN A 434 -28.87 -9.18 5.53
C GLN A 434 -27.73 -8.27 5.96
N THR A 435 -26.77 -8.80 6.71
CA THR A 435 -25.51 -8.12 7.03
C THR A 435 -24.37 -8.89 6.39
N ILE A 436 -23.44 -8.16 5.78
CA ILE A 436 -22.18 -8.67 5.23
C ILE A 436 -21.08 -8.12 6.13
N LEU A 437 -20.21 -9.00 6.62
CA LEU A 437 -19.04 -8.66 7.40
C LEU A 437 -17.79 -8.93 6.55
N LEU A 438 -16.99 -7.89 6.34
CA LEU A 438 -15.72 -7.92 5.63
C LEU A 438 -14.62 -7.40 6.55
N TYR A 439 -13.48 -8.06 6.50
CA TYR A 439 -12.20 -7.56 7.01
C TYR A 439 -11.33 -7.22 5.81
N ALA A 440 -10.56 -6.14 5.88
CA ALA A 440 -9.62 -5.74 4.82
C ALA A 440 -8.23 -5.59 5.44
N LYS A 441 -7.21 -6.16 4.80
CA LYS A 441 -5.81 -6.16 5.30
C LYS A 441 -4.83 -6.29 4.13
N VAL A 442 -3.65 -5.69 4.23
CA VAL A 442 -2.48 -5.99 3.39
C VAL A 442 -1.54 -6.92 4.15
N GLU A 443 -1.18 -8.05 3.55
CA GLU A 443 -0.32 -9.06 4.17
C GLU A 443 0.91 -9.35 3.30
N LYS A 444 2.02 -9.74 3.96
CA LYS A 444 3.33 -10.01 3.34
C LYS A 444 3.71 -11.47 3.61
N LEU A 445 3.00 -12.40 2.99
CA LEU A 445 3.14 -13.83 3.26
C LEU A 445 4.38 -14.38 2.54
N ALA A 446 5.15 -15.27 3.17
CA ALA A 446 6.42 -15.72 2.60
C ALA A 446 6.22 -16.58 1.33
N HIS A 447 5.08 -17.25 1.23
CA HIS A 447 4.65 -17.99 0.04
C HIS A 447 4.19 -17.09 -1.12
N MET A 448 3.90 -15.81 -0.87
CA MET A 448 3.58 -14.78 -1.87
C MET A 448 4.80 -13.88 -2.19
N ASP A 449 6.00 -14.47 -2.21
CA ASP A 449 7.27 -13.77 -2.49
C ASP A 449 7.60 -12.61 -1.51
N TYR A 450 6.91 -12.54 -0.35
CA TYR A 450 6.90 -11.40 0.58
C TYR A 450 6.46 -10.08 -0.07
N ALA A 451 5.68 -10.14 -1.14
CA ALA A 451 5.02 -8.99 -1.73
C ALA A 451 3.85 -8.51 -0.85
N PRO A 452 3.58 -7.19 -0.75
CA PRO A 452 2.34 -6.68 -0.16
C PRO A 452 1.14 -7.07 -1.03
N VAL A 453 0.27 -7.94 -0.49
CA VAL A 453 -0.96 -8.40 -1.17
C VAL A 453 -2.17 -7.98 -0.34
N GLY A 454 -3.15 -7.35 -0.99
CA GLY A 454 -4.40 -6.95 -0.35
C GLY A 454 -5.42 -8.08 -0.31
N PHE A 455 -6.00 -8.33 0.87
CA PHE A 455 -7.00 -9.35 1.13
C PHE A 455 -8.32 -8.73 1.60
N ILE A 456 -9.42 -9.36 1.20
CA ILE A 456 -10.72 -9.23 1.88
C ILE A 456 -11.03 -10.57 2.54
N ASN A 457 -11.23 -10.56 3.86
CA ASN A 457 -11.28 -11.74 4.74
C ASN A 457 -10.01 -12.63 4.62
N HIS A 458 -10.05 -13.65 3.76
CA HIS A 458 -8.93 -14.56 3.44
C HIS A 458 -8.82 -14.75 1.92
N THR A 459 -9.17 -13.73 1.15
CA THR A 459 -9.22 -13.80 -0.32
C THR A 459 -8.62 -12.54 -0.91
N SER A 460 -7.49 -12.67 -1.61
CA SER A 460 -7.04 -11.66 -2.56
C SER A 460 -7.76 -11.84 -3.89
N TRP A 461 -7.94 -10.77 -4.66
CA TRP A 461 -8.70 -10.80 -5.91
C TRP A 461 -7.78 -10.87 -7.14
N THR A 462 -8.13 -11.74 -8.10
CA THR A 462 -7.51 -11.80 -9.42
C THR A 462 -8.56 -11.84 -10.54
N PRO A 463 -8.30 -11.22 -11.72
CA PRO A 463 -9.28 -11.16 -12.80
C PRO A 463 -9.41 -12.48 -13.58
N GLN A 464 -10.45 -13.26 -13.29
CA GLN A 464 -10.73 -14.50 -14.01
C GLN A 464 -11.19 -14.25 -15.47
N THR A 465 -10.79 -15.13 -16.39
CA THR A 465 -11.25 -15.15 -17.80
C THR A 465 -11.86 -16.54 -18.13
N PRO A 466 -13.09 -16.63 -18.68
CA PRO A 466 -14.00 -15.53 -19.04
C PRO A 466 -14.54 -14.77 -17.82
N PRO A 467 -15.04 -13.54 -18.00
CA PRO A 467 -15.43 -12.69 -16.87
C PRO A 467 -16.57 -13.29 -16.06
N LEU A 468 -16.60 -13.06 -14.75
CA LEU A 468 -17.53 -13.71 -13.81
C LEU A 468 -19.01 -13.61 -14.22
N LEU A 469 -19.43 -12.48 -14.82
CA LEU A 469 -20.79 -12.24 -15.30
C LEU A 469 -21.19 -13.15 -16.49
N ALA A 470 -20.21 -13.73 -17.21
CA ALA A 470 -20.41 -14.60 -18.36
C ALA A 470 -20.38 -16.10 -18.01
N GLN A 471 -20.19 -16.46 -16.74
CA GLN A 471 -20.05 -17.85 -16.29
C GLN A 471 -20.84 -18.16 -15.00
N ASN A 472 -21.01 -19.44 -14.68
CA ASN A 472 -21.71 -19.86 -13.48
C ASN A 472 -20.84 -19.66 -12.23
N ARG A 473 -21.45 -19.27 -11.11
CA ARG A 473 -20.75 -19.11 -9.83
C ARG A 473 -20.02 -20.36 -9.32
N THR A 474 -20.42 -21.55 -9.77
CA THR A 474 -19.75 -22.83 -9.48
C THR A 474 -18.51 -23.09 -10.36
N SER A 475 -18.12 -22.13 -11.18
CA SER A 475 -16.92 -22.15 -12.04
C SER A 475 -15.96 -20.99 -11.74
N TRP A 476 -16.31 -20.16 -10.75
CA TRP A 476 -15.42 -19.15 -10.20
C TRP A 476 -14.28 -19.82 -9.42
N ASP A 477 -13.07 -19.29 -9.54
CA ASP A 477 -11.92 -19.74 -8.76
C ASP A 477 -11.94 -19.19 -7.31
N GLU A 478 -10.94 -19.57 -6.52
CA GLU A 478 -10.85 -19.24 -5.09
C GLU A 478 -10.61 -17.74 -4.79
N ASN A 479 -10.20 -16.96 -5.79
CA ASN A 479 -9.91 -15.52 -5.65
C ASN A 479 -11.19 -14.64 -5.70
N GLN A 480 -12.39 -15.24 -5.76
CA GLN A 480 -13.64 -14.55 -6.10
C GLN A 480 -14.62 -14.36 -4.92
N LEU A 481 -14.19 -13.63 -3.88
CA LEU A 481 -15.02 -13.30 -2.72
C LEU A 481 -16.12 -12.27 -3.05
N ILE A 482 -17.27 -12.76 -3.50
CA ILE A 482 -18.46 -11.94 -3.76
C ILE A 482 -19.62 -12.46 -2.90
N PRO A 483 -20.08 -11.74 -1.87
CA PRO A 483 -21.22 -12.16 -1.04
C PRO A 483 -22.50 -12.37 -1.87
N PHE A 484 -23.25 -13.45 -1.59
CA PHE A 484 -24.51 -13.72 -2.29
C PHE A 484 -25.69 -13.00 -1.62
N ILE A 485 -26.34 -12.09 -2.36
CA ILE A 485 -27.57 -11.41 -1.95
C ILE A 485 -28.73 -12.05 -2.73
N GLY A 486 -29.43 -12.99 -2.11
CA GLY A 486 -30.48 -13.76 -2.78
C GLY A 486 -31.75 -12.94 -3.03
N ILE A 487 -32.00 -12.56 -4.28
CA ILE A 487 -33.22 -11.83 -4.70
C ILE A 487 -34.34 -12.84 -5.00
N SER A 488 -35.13 -13.17 -3.99
CA SER A 488 -36.30 -14.08 -4.07
C SER A 488 -37.57 -13.41 -4.59
N ASP A 489 -37.67 -12.08 -4.44
CA ASP A 489 -38.89 -11.30 -4.60
C ASP A 489 -38.60 -10.04 -5.42
N SER A 490 -39.62 -9.47 -6.06
CA SER A 490 -39.52 -8.20 -6.80
C SER A 490 -39.44 -6.95 -5.89
N LYS A 491 -38.80 -7.08 -4.72
CA LYS A 491 -38.61 -6.02 -3.72
C LYS A 491 -37.11 -5.81 -3.49
N PRO A 492 -36.63 -4.58 -3.34
CA PRO A 492 -35.26 -4.33 -2.94
C PRO A 492 -35.03 -4.82 -1.51
N LYS A 493 -33.95 -5.56 -1.28
CA LYS A 493 -33.50 -5.90 0.07
C LYS A 493 -32.62 -4.78 0.64
N ARG A 494 -32.71 -4.57 1.96
CA ARG A 494 -31.76 -3.75 2.72
C ARG A 494 -30.60 -4.64 3.16
N VAL A 495 -29.38 -4.19 2.87
CA VAL A 495 -28.14 -4.91 3.21
C VAL A 495 -27.20 -3.93 3.91
N ASP A 496 -26.74 -4.29 5.11
CA ASP A 496 -25.65 -3.60 5.80
C ASP A 496 -24.33 -4.24 5.37
N ILE A 497 -23.30 -3.44 5.08
CA ILE A 497 -21.94 -3.91 4.84
C ILE A 497 -21.05 -3.29 5.91
N VAL A 498 -20.46 -4.13 6.76
CA VAL A 498 -19.44 -3.74 7.74
C VAL A 498 -18.08 -4.05 7.15
N ILE A 499 -17.21 -3.05 7.07
CA ILE A 499 -15.82 -3.21 6.65
C ILE A 499 -14.92 -2.84 7.83
N ASN A 500 -14.31 -3.86 8.44
CA ASN A 500 -13.23 -3.69 9.39
C ASN A 500 -11.91 -3.66 8.60
N ASN A 501 -11.48 -2.48 8.17
CA ASN A 501 -10.09 -2.32 7.73
C ASN A 501 -9.16 -2.52 8.95
N LEU A 502 -8.13 -3.33 8.76
CA LEU A 502 -7.16 -3.80 9.73
C LEU A 502 -5.76 -3.20 9.50
N ASP A 503 -5.58 -2.44 8.42
CA ASP A 503 -4.34 -1.72 8.12
C ASP A 503 -4.34 -0.33 8.81
N ASP A 504 -3.15 0.16 9.20
CA ASP A 504 -2.99 1.49 9.82
C ASP A 504 -3.24 2.67 8.84
N GLY A 505 -3.32 2.40 7.53
CA GLY A 505 -3.56 3.37 6.46
C GLY A 505 -5.05 3.65 6.18
N ALA A 506 -5.32 4.63 5.31
CA ALA A 506 -6.69 5.03 4.95
C ALA A 506 -7.11 4.52 3.57
N HIS A 507 -8.02 3.54 3.55
CA HIS A 507 -8.50 2.87 2.34
C HIS A 507 -9.85 3.45 1.86
N PRO A 508 -9.94 4.02 0.64
CA PRO A 508 -11.19 4.48 0.05
C PRO A 508 -11.95 3.34 -0.66
N PHE A 509 -12.99 2.82 -0.03
CA PHE A 509 -13.82 1.76 -0.60
C PHE A 509 -14.87 2.32 -1.57
N HIS A 510 -14.82 1.90 -2.83
CA HIS A 510 -15.84 2.21 -3.86
C HIS A 510 -16.78 1.02 -4.10
N LEU A 511 -18.08 1.29 -4.33
CA LEU A 511 -19.07 0.29 -4.69
C LEU A 511 -19.67 0.55 -6.08
N HIS A 512 -19.36 -0.33 -7.03
CA HIS A 512 -19.93 -0.29 -8.39
C HIS A 512 -21.46 -0.49 -8.35
N GLY A 513 -22.18 0.16 -9.27
CA GLY A 513 -23.62 -0.01 -9.47
C GLY A 513 -24.55 0.56 -8.38
N HIS A 514 -24.01 0.94 -7.21
CA HIS A 514 -24.81 1.32 -6.04
C HIS A 514 -24.24 2.53 -5.30
N SER A 515 -25.13 3.44 -4.88
CA SER A 515 -24.79 4.55 -3.98
C SER A 515 -25.38 4.28 -2.59
N PHE A 516 -24.52 4.01 -1.62
CA PHE A 516 -24.82 3.58 -0.25
C PHE A 516 -24.96 4.74 0.74
N TYR A 517 -25.45 4.44 1.94
CA TYR A 517 -25.51 5.37 3.07
C TYR A 517 -24.41 5.05 4.07
N VAL A 518 -23.63 6.06 4.47
CA VAL A 518 -22.66 5.93 5.57
C VAL A 518 -23.42 6.02 6.89
N LEU A 519 -23.66 4.87 7.53
CA LEU A 519 -24.39 4.79 8.80
C LEU A 519 -23.48 4.98 10.02
N SER A 520 -22.24 4.49 9.97
CA SER A 520 -21.24 4.67 11.00
C SER A 520 -19.85 4.67 10.38
N SER A 521 -18.88 5.28 11.07
CA SER A 521 -17.45 5.16 10.78
C SER A 521 -16.67 5.54 12.03
N TYR A 522 -15.58 4.83 12.32
CA TYR A 522 -14.80 4.94 13.54
C TYR A 522 -13.36 4.47 13.29
N ARG A 523 -12.38 5.11 13.94
CA ARG A 523 -11.00 4.63 14.09
C ARG A 523 -10.73 4.48 15.59
N ASN A 524 -10.08 3.37 15.97
CA ASN A 524 -9.66 3.19 17.35
C ASN A 524 -8.50 4.18 17.67
N PRO A 525 -8.50 4.91 18.80
CA PRO A 525 -7.44 5.87 19.08
C PRO A 525 -6.06 5.21 19.28
N GLY A 526 -5.02 5.79 18.69
CA GLY A 526 -3.65 5.27 18.64
C GLY A 526 -3.28 4.61 17.30
N ARG A 527 -1.99 4.59 16.96
CA ARG A 527 -1.47 3.68 15.90
C ARG A 527 -1.45 2.25 16.45
N GLY A 528 -1.70 1.25 15.60
CA GLY A 528 -1.68 -0.16 15.98
C GLY A 528 -2.72 -0.61 17.02
N SER A 529 -3.73 0.21 17.35
CA SER A 529 -4.78 -0.19 18.30
C SER A 529 -5.87 -1.02 17.61
N TRP A 530 -5.67 -2.34 17.57
CA TRP A 530 -6.61 -3.29 16.97
C TRP A 530 -8.03 -3.15 17.53
N GLY A 531 -8.99 -2.85 16.66
CA GLY A 531 -10.40 -2.71 17.01
C GLY A 531 -11.29 -3.03 15.82
N SER A 532 -12.17 -4.04 15.97
CA SER A 532 -13.13 -4.45 14.96
C SER A 532 -14.54 -4.48 15.53
N TYR A 533 -15.54 -4.18 14.70
CA TYR A 533 -16.96 -4.29 15.06
C TYR A 533 -17.54 -5.59 14.53
N ASN A 534 -18.23 -6.36 15.39
CA ASN A 534 -18.89 -7.60 15.02
C ASN A 534 -20.42 -7.47 15.20
N PRO A 535 -21.20 -7.24 14.11
CA PRO A 535 -22.65 -7.04 14.16
C PRO A 535 -23.48 -8.28 14.57
N TYR A 536 -22.82 -9.41 14.87
CA TYR A 536 -23.45 -10.63 15.38
C TYR A 536 -23.30 -10.80 16.90
N THR A 537 -22.33 -10.14 17.54
CA THR A 537 -22.12 -10.14 19.00
C THR A 537 -22.45 -8.80 19.65
N ASP A 538 -22.23 -7.70 18.94
CA ASP A 538 -22.17 -6.35 19.50
C ASP A 538 -23.48 -5.58 19.24
N GLU A 539 -24.03 -4.90 20.25
CA GLU A 539 -25.33 -4.22 20.13
C GLU A 539 -25.32 -3.05 19.11
N ALA A 540 -24.19 -2.35 18.98
CA ALA A 540 -23.99 -1.23 18.06
C ALA A 540 -22.47 -0.98 17.82
N PRO A 541 -22.07 -0.36 16.70
CA PRO A 541 -20.68 0.09 16.52
C PRO A 541 -20.34 1.24 17.48
N PRO A 542 -19.05 1.52 17.77
CA PRO A 542 -18.64 2.48 18.80
C PRO A 542 -19.23 3.90 18.66
N ASN A 543 -19.29 4.43 17.44
CA ASN A 543 -19.90 5.74 17.13
C ASN A 543 -21.44 5.70 16.93
N GLY A 544 -22.08 4.54 17.15
CA GLY A 544 -23.51 4.34 16.89
C GLY A 544 -23.88 4.39 15.40
N LEU A 545 -25.18 4.41 15.10
CA LEU A 545 -25.72 4.46 13.72
C LEU A 545 -26.49 5.76 13.46
N ASN A 546 -26.00 6.57 12.52
CA ASN A 546 -26.71 7.74 11.99
C ASN A 546 -27.82 7.28 11.02
N LEU A 547 -29.01 7.02 11.54
CA LEU A 547 -30.18 6.64 10.73
C LEU A 547 -31.01 7.85 10.24
N GLU A 548 -30.72 9.07 10.71
CA GLU A 548 -31.53 10.26 10.39
C GLU A 548 -30.99 11.08 9.21
N PHE A 549 -29.69 11.39 9.22
CA PHE A 549 -29.04 12.20 8.18
C PHE A 549 -27.73 11.56 7.66
N PRO A 550 -27.65 10.24 7.41
CA PRO A 550 -26.45 9.61 6.89
C PRO A 550 -26.11 10.16 5.51
N VAL A 551 -24.84 10.52 5.30
CA VAL A 551 -24.35 10.93 3.98
C VAL A 551 -24.54 9.76 3.01
N ARG A 552 -25.15 10.05 1.86
CA ARG A 552 -25.30 9.07 0.78
C ARG A 552 -24.24 9.36 -0.28
N ARG A 553 -23.48 8.35 -0.69
CA ARG A 553 -22.38 8.49 -1.65
C ARG A 553 -22.03 7.15 -2.32
N ASP A 554 -20.92 7.05 -3.04
CA ASP A 554 -20.50 5.78 -3.69
C ASP A 554 -19.03 5.39 -3.44
N THR A 555 -18.24 6.27 -2.84
CA THR A 555 -16.85 6.03 -2.43
C THR A 555 -16.67 6.55 -1.01
N TRP A 556 -16.10 5.78 -0.07
CA TRP A 556 -15.93 6.22 1.32
C TRP A 556 -14.67 5.65 1.95
N LYS A 557 -13.89 6.50 2.62
CA LYS A 557 -12.78 6.07 3.48
C LYS A 557 -13.28 5.44 4.79
N GLN A 558 -12.53 4.52 5.39
CA GLN A 558 -12.71 4.28 6.82
C GLN A 558 -12.28 5.56 7.57
N ALA A 559 -13.22 6.26 8.20
CA ALA A 559 -12.98 7.59 8.74
C ALA A 559 -12.11 7.58 10.01
N MET A 560 -11.08 8.44 10.02
CA MET A 560 -10.49 8.97 11.24
C MET A 560 -11.50 9.85 11.99
N SER A 561 -11.62 9.64 13.30
CA SER A 561 -12.28 10.50 14.29
C SER A 561 -12.10 9.86 15.68
N GLU A 562 -12.04 10.56 16.80
CA GLU A 562 -11.82 11.98 17.10
C GLU A 562 -11.53 12.07 18.61
N THR A 563 -10.51 12.83 18.99
CA THR A 563 -10.56 13.62 20.24
C THR A 563 -9.54 14.74 20.12
N PRO A 564 -9.91 16.00 20.35
CA PRO A 564 -8.94 16.96 20.84
C PRO A 564 -8.41 16.41 22.17
N GLU A 565 -7.09 16.34 22.35
CA GLU A 565 -6.57 16.23 23.72
C GLU A 565 -7.19 17.37 24.54
N PRO A 566 -7.71 17.11 25.75
CA PRO A 566 -8.13 18.19 26.64
C PRO A 566 -6.88 19.00 26.98
N THR A 567 -6.69 20.12 26.26
CA THR A 567 -5.43 20.90 26.18
C THR A 567 -4.62 20.75 27.45
N ARG A 568 -3.44 20.12 27.35
CA ARG A 568 -2.45 20.17 28.43
C ARG A 568 -2.15 21.64 28.69
N GLN A 569 -2.83 22.21 29.69
CA GLN A 569 -2.45 23.47 30.28
C GLN A 569 -0.98 23.32 30.63
N ALA A 570 -0.14 24.16 30.05
CA ALA A 570 1.29 24.16 30.36
C ALA A 570 1.42 24.46 31.86
N SER A 571 1.55 23.40 32.66
CA SER A 571 1.68 23.49 34.10
C SER A 571 3.00 24.19 34.36
N ALA A 572 2.90 25.48 34.69
CA ALA A 572 4.04 26.37 34.76
C ALA A 572 5.16 25.72 35.59
N ALA A 573 6.36 25.67 35.02
CA ALA A 573 7.52 25.09 35.68
C ALA A 573 7.65 25.71 37.08
N PRO A 574 7.61 24.90 38.16
CA PRO A 574 7.67 25.44 39.52
C PRO A 574 8.94 26.27 39.72
N GLU A 575 8.78 27.50 40.20
CA GLU A 575 9.91 28.41 40.42
C GLU A 575 10.94 27.78 41.36
N ALA A 576 12.19 27.68 40.93
CA ALA A 576 13.27 27.14 41.76
C ALA A 576 13.55 28.10 42.94
N PRO A 577 13.36 27.67 44.20
CA PRO A 577 13.59 28.53 45.36
C PRO A 577 15.09 28.69 45.61
N ALA A 578 15.57 29.94 45.61
CA ALA A 578 16.96 30.24 45.90
C ALA A 578 17.22 30.30 47.43
N THR A 579 18.03 29.38 47.96
CA THR A 579 18.66 29.52 49.28
C THR A 579 20.14 29.11 49.26
N THR A 580 20.94 29.89 49.98
CA THR A 580 22.37 29.67 50.22
C THR A 580 22.60 28.85 51.48
N GLU A 581 23.58 27.94 51.48
CA GLU A 581 24.69 27.88 52.46
C GLU A 581 25.75 26.84 52.03
N ALA A 582 26.85 26.67 52.79
CA ALA A 582 28.13 26.28 52.22
C ALA A 582 28.95 25.22 52.98
N SER A 583 29.63 24.36 52.21
CA SER A 583 30.89 23.65 52.55
C SER A 583 30.84 22.58 53.67
N PRO A 584 31.92 21.76 53.86
CA PRO A 584 33.19 21.70 53.13
C PRO A 584 33.53 20.32 52.51
N ALA A 585 34.57 20.28 51.66
CA ALA A 585 35.31 19.05 51.37
C ALA A 585 36.22 18.63 52.55
N PRO A 586 36.77 17.39 52.54
CA PRO A 586 38.23 17.34 52.59
C PRO A 586 38.91 16.18 51.83
N ALA A 587 40.23 16.32 51.69
CA ALA A 587 41.26 15.26 51.60
C ALA A 587 41.34 14.40 50.34
N THR A 588 42.21 14.85 49.42
CA THR A 588 43.04 13.96 48.58
C THR A 588 43.93 13.05 49.45
N THR A 589 44.16 11.81 48.99
CA THR A 589 45.35 11.02 49.37
C THR A 589 45.88 10.27 48.15
N GLU A 590 47.12 10.54 47.78
CA GLU A 590 47.88 9.75 46.79
C GLU A 590 48.49 8.52 47.46
N SER A 591 48.58 7.37 46.76
CA SER A 591 49.77 6.49 46.83
C SER A 591 49.76 5.37 45.79
N ALA A 592 50.96 5.00 45.33
CA ALA A 592 51.37 3.71 44.75
C ALA A 592 50.67 3.21 43.46
N ALA A 593 51.43 3.27 42.35
CA ALA A 593 51.16 2.51 41.12
C ALA A 593 52.10 1.29 41.00
N SER A 594 51.57 0.12 40.63
CA SER A 594 52.26 -1.05 40.02
C SER A 594 51.31 -2.27 39.96
N PRO A 595 51.46 -3.20 38.99
CA PRO A 595 51.90 -3.09 37.59
C PRO A 595 50.72 -3.41 36.63
N PRO A 596 50.86 -3.37 35.28
CA PRO A 596 49.77 -3.80 34.40
C PRO A 596 49.51 -5.31 34.49
N ALA A 597 48.25 -5.69 34.73
CA ALA A 597 47.77 -7.05 34.46
C ALA A 597 47.48 -7.20 32.96
N ALA A 598 47.74 -8.38 32.40
CA ALA A 598 47.76 -8.60 30.96
C ALA A 598 46.37 -8.78 30.34
N THR A 599 46.27 -8.48 29.05
CA THR A 599 45.16 -8.85 28.17
C THR A 599 45.05 -10.36 27.99
N SER A 600 43.84 -10.91 28.15
CA SER A 600 43.45 -12.22 27.60
C SER A 600 41.92 -12.41 27.62
N GLY A 601 41.27 -12.03 26.53
CA GLY A 601 39.86 -12.31 26.21
C GLY A 601 39.65 -12.13 24.70
N PRO A 602 38.67 -12.82 24.07
CA PRO A 602 38.44 -12.72 22.62
C PRO A 602 37.63 -11.48 22.21
N ILE A 603 36.93 -10.85 23.16
CA ILE A 603 36.13 -9.64 22.94
C ILE A 603 37.07 -8.45 22.67
N LEU A 604 36.76 -7.67 21.64
CA LEU A 604 37.39 -6.37 21.43
C LEU A 604 36.74 -5.33 22.35
N ASP A 605 37.57 -4.64 23.13
CA ASP A 605 37.15 -3.59 24.05
C ASP A 605 36.26 -2.54 23.32
N PRO A 606 35.16 -2.03 23.93
CA PRO A 606 34.31 -1.03 23.29
C PRO A 606 35.06 0.19 22.74
N GLN A 607 36.15 0.61 23.39
CA GLN A 607 37.01 1.71 22.95
C GLN A 607 37.75 1.41 21.63
N HIS A 608 37.87 0.15 21.23
CA HIS A 608 38.37 -0.23 19.90
C HIS A 608 37.47 0.31 18.80
N TRP A 609 36.16 0.19 18.95
CA TRP A 609 35.20 0.66 17.94
C TRP A 609 35.15 2.18 17.89
N ALA A 610 35.33 2.85 19.04
CA ALA A 610 35.56 4.29 19.09
C ALA A 610 36.84 4.69 18.33
N GLN A 611 37.96 3.98 18.53
CA GLN A 611 39.22 4.25 17.82
C GLN A 611 39.14 3.97 16.31
N VAL A 612 38.49 2.89 15.90
CA VAL A 612 38.25 2.56 14.47
C VAL A 612 37.34 3.62 13.83
N ASN A 613 36.30 4.07 14.53
CA ASN A 613 35.48 5.19 14.09
C ASN A 613 36.22 6.54 14.20
N GLU A 614 37.21 6.75 15.06
CA GLU A 614 38.02 7.98 15.09
C GLU A 614 39.04 8.04 13.94
N GLU A 615 39.72 6.93 13.62
CA GLU A 615 40.61 6.86 12.45
C GLU A 615 39.82 7.05 11.14
N GLN A 616 38.57 6.58 11.07
CA GLN A 616 37.68 6.77 9.92
C GLN A 616 36.92 8.10 9.95
N ALA A 617 36.56 8.64 11.12
CA ALA A 617 35.96 9.97 11.25
C ALA A 617 36.99 11.09 11.07
N GLN A 618 38.29 10.85 11.27
CA GLN A 618 39.31 11.77 10.75
C GLN A 618 39.31 11.86 9.21
N ALA A 619 38.56 11.00 8.50
CA ALA A 619 38.22 11.13 7.09
C ALA A 619 36.74 11.49 6.80
N GLU A 620 35.86 11.56 7.82
CA GLU A 620 34.39 11.76 7.65
C GLU A 620 33.76 12.81 8.59
N ALA A 621 34.51 13.47 9.47
CA ALA A 621 34.02 14.45 10.46
C ALA A 621 33.68 15.83 9.87
N GLU A 622 32.91 15.84 8.77
CA GLU A 622 32.02 16.95 8.40
C GLU A 622 30.57 16.62 8.85
N GLY A 623 30.37 16.26 10.14
CA GLY A 623 29.04 16.02 10.72
C GLY A 623 29.03 15.48 12.16
N ALA A 624 28.13 15.99 13.01
CA ALA A 624 27.85 15.56 14.41
C ALA A 624 26.31 15.41 14.60
N GLY A 625 25.71 14.89 15.67
CA GLY A 625 26.15 14.31 16.97
C GLY A 625 24.89 13.97 17.83
N GLY A 626 24.99 13.22 18.95
CA GLY A 626 23.84 12.72 19.76
C GLY A 626 23.36 13.64 20.93
N ASP A 627 22.75 13.20 22.05
CA ASP A 627 22.43 11.86 22.62
C ASP A 627 21.39 11.96 23.82
N ASN A 628 20.66 10.85 24.12
CA ASN A 628 20.28 10.22 25.45
C ASN A 628 19.72 11.00 26.70
N ALA A 629 19.12 10.41 27.78
CA ALA A 629 18.29 9.19 28.07
C ALA A 629 17.78 9.15 29.57
N ASP A 630 17.30 7.98 30.07
CA ASP A 630 17.24 7.44 31.48
C ASP A 630 16.03 7.69 32.46
N ALA A 631 15.68 6.87 33.49
CA ALA A 631 15.77 5.39 33.81
C ALA A 631 15.11 5.00 35.20
N ASP A 632 15.09 3.69 35.61
CA ASP A 632 14.82 3.09 36.98
C ASP A 632 13.31 2.98 37.43
N SER A 633 12.73 2.10 38.30
CA SER A 633 12.87 0.71 38.93
C SER A 633 11.63 0.46 39.88
N THR A 634 11.24 -0.63 40.62
CA THR A 634 11.38 -2.13 40.86
C THR A 634 10.32 -2.53 41.97
N LEU A 635 9.90 -3.75 42.41
CA LEU A 635 9.90 -5.20 42.02
C LEU A 635 8.95 -6.04 42.97
N ASP A 636 8.28 -7.10 42.44
CA ASP A 636 7.94 -8.48 42.98
C ASP A 636 7.19 -8.75 44.34
N PRO A 637 6.48 -9.90 44.62
CA PRO A 637 5.87 -11.01 43.81
C PRO A 637 4.31 -11.10 43.98
N ASP A 638 3.47 -12.18 43.90
CA ASP A 638 3.57 -13.68 43.85
C ASP A 638 2.27 -14.38 43.31
N ASN A 639 2.35 -15.70 43.02
CA ASN A 639 1.37 -16.82 42.81
C ASN A 639 -0.19 -16.63 42.95
N ALA A 640 -1.09 -17.38 42.27
CA ALA A 640 -1.00 -18.50 41.29
C ALA A 640 -2.34 -18.81 40.55
N SER A 641 -2.25 -19.63 39.48
CA SER A 641 -3.24 -20.64 38.97
C SER A 641 -3.99 -20.39 37.64
N SER A 642 -3.90 -21.41 36.77
CA SER A 642 -4.80 -21.80 35.64
C SER A 642 -4.96 -20.85 34.44
N THR A 643 -5.00 -21.43 33.24
CA THR A 643 -5.17 -20.75 31.93
C THR A 643 -6.31 -19.73 31.96
N ALA A 644 -5.97 -18.47 31.78
CA ALA A 644 -6.87 -17.33 31.82
C ALA A 644 -6.66 -16.44 30.59
N SER A 645 -7.65 -15.61 30.26
CA SER A 645 -7.51 -14.57 29.23
C SER A 645 -6.37 -13.60 29.57
N ILE A 646 -5.66 -13.12 28.54
CA ILE A 646 -4.60 -12.12 28.61
C ILE A 646 -5.01 -10.96 29.54
N THR A 647 -4.27 -10.76 30.64
CA THR A 647 -4.42 -9.60 31.52
C THR A 647 -3.56 -8.45 31.02
N SER A 648 -3.98 -7.20 31.23
CA SER A 648 -3.21 -6.02 30.75
C SER A 648 -1.76 -6.01 31.24
N SER A 649 -1.49 -6.56 32.43
CA SER A 649 -0.16 -6.69 33.02
C SER A 649 0.83 -7.56 32.24
N ILE A 650 0.35 -8.47 31.38
CA ILE A 650 1.23 -9.33 30.57
C ILE A 650 1.73 -8.62 29.30
N LEU A 651 1.16 -7.45 28.99
CA LEU A 651 1.60 -6.54 27.91
C LEU A 651 2.55 -5.45 28.43
N GLU A 652 2.88 -5.44 29.73
CA GLU A 652 3.82 -4.50 30.34
C GLU A 652 5.28 -4.93 30.06
N TYR A 653 5.73 -4.69 28.82
CA TYR A 653 7.03 -5.09 28.32
C TYR A 653 8.21 -4.37 28.98
N ARG A 654 9.34 -5.09 29.13
CA ARG A 654 10.63 -4.53 29.54
C ARG A 654 11.10 -3.55 28.46
N THR A 655 11.35 -2.30 28.82
CA THR A 655 11.89 -1.29 27.89
C THR A 655 13.37 -1.05 28.18
N ILE A 656 14.24 -1.19 27.17
CA ILE A 656 15.66 -0.83 27.25
C ILE A 656 15.94 0.19 26.14
N HIS A 657 16.37 1.40 26.53
CA HIS A 657 16.70 2.53 25.64
C HIS A 657 15.63 2.91 24.60
N GLY A 658 14.37 2.49 24.79
CA GLY A 658 13.22 2.73 23.91
C GLY A 658 12.74 1.52 23.12
N ARG A 659 13.46 0.39 23.14
CA ARG A 659 13.06 -0.88 22.51
C ARG A 659 12.38 -1.80 23.53
N THR A 660 11.37 -2.56 23.10
CA THR A 660 10.63 -3.46 24.00
C THR A 660 11.14 -4.90 23.94
N TYR A 661 10.96 -5.62 25.05
CA TYR A 661 11.38 -6.99 25.27
C TYR A 661 10.37 -7.69 26.19
N HIS A 662 10.42 -9.02 26.27
CA HIS A 662 9.65 -9.76 27.28
C HIS A 662 9.92 -9.24 28.70
N SER A 663 8.87 -9.19 29.53
CA SER A 663 8.94 -8.69 30.91
C SER A 663 9.65 -9.68 31.83
N GLU A 664 10.10 -9.24 33.00
CA GLU A 664 10.79 -10.15 33.95
C GLU A 664 9.81 -10.94 34.85
N GLN A 665 8.50 -10.79 34.63
CA GLN A 665 7.45 -11.44 35.42
C GLN A 665 7.48 -12.96 35.20
N GLY A 666 8.03 -13.69 36.17
CA GLY A 666 8.08 -15.15 36.15
C GLY A 666 9.45 -15.79 35.84
N ASN A 667 10.55 -15.01 35.88
CA ASN A 667 11.95 -15.46 35.71
C ASN A 667 12.36 -15.94 34.30
N ALA A 668 11.51 -15.79 33.29
CA ALA A 668 11.90 -16.04 31.90
C ALA A 668 12.76 -14.88 31.38
N GLN A 669 13.78 -15.15 30.56
CA GLN A 669 14.70 -14.13 30.05
C GLN A 669 14.93 -14.34 28.54
N TYR A 670 14.27 -13.52 27.72
CA TYR A 670 14.51 -13.44 26.28
C TYR A 670 15.43 -12.27 25.93
N TRP A 671 16.16 -12.43 24.82
CA TRP A 671 17.32 -11.60 24.49
C TRP A 671 17.10 -10.63 23.31
N ALA A 672 16.26 -10.96 22.33
CA ALA A 672 15.93 -10.07 21.22
C ALA A 672 14.74 -9.16 21.56
N SER A 673 14.65 -8.01 20.88
CA SER A 673 13.49 -7.12 20.97
C SER A 673 12.20 -7.79 20.47
N ASN A 674 11.05 -7.26 20.87
CA ASN A 674 9.73 -7.77 20.49
C ASN A 674 8.75 -6.68 19.97
N ASP A 675 9.28 -5.48 19.70
CA ASP A 675 8.55 -4.39 19.05
C ASP A 675 8.42 -4.59 17.52
N GLU A 676 7.52 -3.80 16.93
CA GLU A 676 7.16 -3.81 15.50
C GLU A 676 8.37 -3.82 14.55
N GLN A 677 9.43 -3.05 14.86
CA GLN A 677 10.62 -2.96 14.01
C GLN A 677 11.41 -4.28 13.95
N GLN A 678 11.49 -5.00 15.08
CA GLN A 678 12.13 -6.31 15.13
C GLN A 678 11.22 -7.41 14.55
N ASN A 679 9.91 -7.26 14.68
CA ASN A 679 8.91 -8.20 14.13
C ASN A 679 8.91 -8.17 12.59
N ASP A 680 8.94 -6.98 11.97
CA ASP A 680 9.05 -6.77 10.52
C ASP A 680 10.34 -7.41 9.94
N LEU A 681 11.43 -7.41 10.74
CA LEU A 681 12.69 -8.09 10.40
C LEU A 681 12.61 -9.62 10.57
N MET A 682 11.88 -10.12 11.56
CA MET A 682 11.65 -11.56 11.77
C MET A 682 10.77 -12.17 10.66
N ASP A 683 9.78 -11.42 10.17
CA ASP A 683 8.93 -11.83 9.05
C ASP A 683 9.71 -11.86 7.72
N LEU A 684 10.51 -10.82 7.44
CA LEU A 684 11.42 -10.84 6.29
C LEU A 684 12.41 -12.01 6.39
N THR A 685 12.92 -12.30 7.59
CA THR A 685 13.79 -13.44 7.86
C THR A 685 13.11 -14.77 7.56
N HIS A 686 11.82 -14.92 7.87
CA HIS A 686 11.08 -16.12 7.50
C HIS A 686 11.11 -16.35 5.97
N HIS A 687 10.85 -15.33 5.17
CA HIS A 687 10.94 -15.43 3.70
C HIS A 687 12.37 -15.77 3.22
N ILE A 688 13.41 -15.19 3.82
CA ILE A 688 14.82 -15.52 3.51
C ILE A 688 15.12 -17.01 3.75
N LEU A 689 14.64 -17.56 4.87
CA LEU A 689 14.85 -18.98 5.19
C LEU A 689 14.03 -19.88 4.27
N THR A 690 12.77 -19.53 3.95
CA THR A 690 11.92 -20.26 2.99
C THR A 690 12.55 -20.32 1.59
N LEU A 691 13.19 -19.24 1.11
CA LEU A 691 13.98 -19.24 -0.12
C LEU A 691 15.17 -20.22 -0.04
N GLY A 692 15.90 -20.23 1.09
CA GLY A 692 17.04 -21.13 1.32
C GLY A 692 16.68 -22.62 1.36
N LEU A 693 15.40 -22.95 1.59
CA LEU A 693 14.85 -24.30 1.59
C LEU A 693 14.23 -24.71 0.23
N GLY A 694 14.20 -23.78 -0.74
CA GLY A 694 13.62 -23.97 -2.05
C GLY A 694 12.09 -23.95 -2.05
N ASP A 695 11.52 -22.83 -1.59
CA ASP A 695 10.08 -22.56 -1.47
C ASP A 695 9.35 -23.55 -0.53
N LYS A 696 9.91 -23.84 0.66
CA LYS A 696 9.37 -24.82 1.62
C LYS A 696 9.37 -24.34 3.07
N LEU A 697 8.33 -24.74 3.80
CA LEU A 697 8.18 -24.52 5.24
C LEU A 697 8.81 -25.62 6.11
N HIS A 698 9.10 -26.80 5.53
CA HIS A 698 9.73 -27.93 6.23
C HIS A 698 10.51 -28.85 5.27
N LEU A 699 11.44 -29.64 5.81
CA LEU A 699 12.17 -30.71 5.09
C LEU A 699 11.75 -32.12 5.53
N ALA A 700 11.16 -32.26 6.71
CA ALA A 700 10.61 -33.51 7.23
C ALA A 700 9.60 -34.11 6.24
N PRO A 701 9.64 -35.44 5.99
CA PRO A 701 8.75 -36.11 5.04
C PRO A 701 7.37 -36.33 5.68
N LEU A 702 6.66 -35.23 5.92
CA LEU A 702 5.29 -35.20 6.40
C LEU A 702 4.35 -35.85 5.39
N LYS A 703 3.19 -36.24 5.89
CA LYS A 703 2.11 -36.87 5.12
C LYS A 703 0.81 -36.20 5.50
N GLU A 704 0.20 -35.54 4.53
CA GLU A 704 -1.05 -34.80 4.70
C GLU A 704 -2.14 -35.68 5.34
N GLU A 705 -2.24 -36.96 4.94
CA GLU A 705 -3.23 -37.90 5.48
C GLU A 705 -2.95 -38.37 6.93
N LYS A 706 -1.84 -37.94 7.53
CA LYS A 706 -1.48 -38.15 8.94
C LYS A 706 -1.34 -36.85 9.74
N LEU A 707 -1.41 -35.68 9.10
CA LEU A 707 -1.13 -34.39 9.75
C LEU A 707 -2.45 -33.81 10.28
N HIS A 708 -2.66 -33.91 11.59
CA HIS A 708 -3.86 -33.36 12.25
C HIS A 708 -3.51 -32.29 13.28
N GLN A 709 -2.34 -32.38 13.91
CA GLN A 709 -1.92 -31.48 14.97
C GLN A 709 -0.43 -31.14 14.85
N ALA A 710 -0.11 -29.87 14.59
CA ALA A 710 1.24 -29.35 14.53
C ALA A 710 1.49 -28.32 15.64
N ILE A 711 2.72 -28.23 16.12
CA ILE A 711 3.15 -27.21 17.10
C ILE A 711 4.35 -26.44 16.56
N ASP A 712 4.34 -25.12 16.71
CA ASP A 712 5.49 -24.23 16.45
C ASP A 712 6.02 -23.67 17.77
N ILE A 713 7.21 -24.11 18.21
CA ILE A 713 7.77 -23.78 19.52
C ILE A 713 8.70 -22.55 19.40
N GLY A 714 8.29 -21.45 20.02
CA GLY A 714 8.92 -20.13 19.85
C GLY A 714 8.52 -19.50 18.51
N THR A 715 7.22 -19.41 18.26
CA THR A 715 6.62 -19.03 16.97
C THR A 715 6.92 -17.57 16.57
N GLY A 716 7.42 -16.74 17.48
CA GLY A 716 7.77 -15.34 17.21
C GLY A 716 6.54 -14.53 16.80
N THR A 717 6.51 -14.00 15.58
CA THR A 717 5.34 -13.32 15.00
C THR A 717 4.18 -14.26 14.66
N GLY A 718 4.39 -15.58 14.66
CA GLY A 718 3.39 -16.55 14.20
C GLY A 718 3.35 -16.77 12.69
N ILE A 719 4.19 -16.07 11.90
CA ILE A 719 4.12 -16.11 10.43
C ILE A 719 4.33 -17.52 9.84
N TRP A 720 5.20 -18.34 10.45
CA TRP A 720 5.39 -19.73 10.00
C TRP A 720 4.16 -20.59 10.29
N ALA A 721 3.55 -20.41 11.46
CA ALA A 721 2.32 -21.10 11.84
C ALA A 721 1.13 -20.74 10.91
N ILE A 722 1.08 -19.49 10.44
CA ILE A 722 0.12 -18.99 9.46
C ILE A 722 0.37 -19.60 8.08
N ASP A 723 1.57 -19.44 7.52
CA ASP A 723 1.93 -20.01 6.19
C ASP A 723 1.74 -21.55 6.18
N PHE A 724 2.02 -22.24 7.30
CA PHE A 724 1.83 -23.70 7.42
C PHE A 724 0.35 -24.10 7.56
N ALA A 725 -0.48 -23.27 8.21
CA ALA A 725 -1.92 -23.49 8.30
C ALA A 725 -2.64 -23.28 6.96
N ASP A 726 -2.18 -22.31 6.15
CA ASP A 726 -2.64 -22.11 4.77
C ASP A 726 -2.17 -23.25 3.84
N GLN A 727 -0.96 -23.77 4.04
CA GLN A 727 -0.49 -24.97 3.32
C GLN A 727 -1.26 -26.25 3.72
N TYR A 728 -1.68 -26.36 4.99
CA TYR A 728 -2.33 -27.55 5.55
C TYR A 728 -3.65 -27.24 6.27
N PRO A 729 -4.70 -26.80 5.55
CA PRO A 729 -5.98 -26.37 6.12
C PRO A 729 -6.81 -27.49 6.79
N GLY A 730 -6.33 -28.75 6.74
CA GLY A 730 -6.90 -29.89 7.45
C GLY A 730 -6.26 -30.19 8.81
N ALA A 731 -5.24 -29.43 9.23
CA ALA A 731 -4.54 -29.59 10.50
C ALA A 731 -4.80 -28.41 11.44
N GLU A 732 -4.82 -28.67 12.75
CA GLU A 732 -4.77 -27.65 13.80
C GLU A 732 -3.30 -27.29 14.11
N ILE A 733 -2.98 -26.00 14.09
CA ILE A 733 -1.65 -25.47 14.38
C ILE A 733 -1.70 -24.71 15.70
N ILE A 734 -0.82 -25.06 16.65
CA ILE A 734 -0.63 -24.32 17.90
C ILE A 734 0.77 -23.68 17.87
N GLY A 735 0.84 -22.36 17.77
CA GLY A 735 2.09 -21.63 17.99
C GLY A 735 2.25 -21.29 19.48
N THR A 736 3.42 -21.52 20.05
CA THR A 736 3.75 -21.08 21.41
C THR A 736 4.85 -20.04 21.40
N ASP A 737 4.70 -19.00 22.21
CA ASP A 737 5.78 -18.03 22.45
C ASP A 737 5.76 -17.54 23.90
N LEU A 738 6.84 -16.88 24.31
CA LEU A 738 6.94 -16.21 25.59
C LEU A 738 6.31 -14.80 25.54
N SER A 739 6.31 -14.13 24.39
CA SER A 739 5.70 -12.80 24.19
C SER A 739 4.43 -12.87 23.32
N PRO A 740 3.30 -12.27 23.73
CA PRO A 740 2.10 -12.16 22.90
C PRO A 740 2.27 -11.03 21.86
N ILE A 741 3.00 -11.33 20.77
CA ILE A 741 3.29 -10.41 19.65
C ILE A 741 2.68 -10.88 18.32
N GLN A 742 1.93 -11.98 18.34
CA GLN A 742 1.32 -12.60 17.16
C GLN A 742 0.06 -11.82 16.72
N PRO A 743 -0.30 -11.81 15.43
CA PRO A 743 -1.46 -11.08 14.94
C PRO A 743 -2.78 -11.66 15.49
N SER A 744 -3.75 -10.78 15.72
CA SER A 744 -5.10 -11.15 16.16
C SER A 744 -5.99 -11.67 15.02
N TRP A 745 -5.57 -11.49 13.76
CA TRP A 745 -6.20 -12.03 12.57
C TRP A 745 -5.30 -13.12 11.97
N VAL A 746 -5.79 -14.36 11.94
CA VAL A 746 -5.08 -15.56 11.48
C VAL A 746 -6.05 -16.56 10.83
N PRO A 747 -5.56 -17.57 10.08
CA PRO A 747 -6.38 -18.68 9.60
C PRO A 747 -7.15 -19.38 10.75
N PRO A 748 -8.37 -19.89 10.51
CA PRO A 748 -9.26 -20.39 11.56
C PRO A 748 -8.78 -21.69 12.25
N ASN A 749 -7.70 -22.28 11.77
CA ASN A 749 -7.02 -23.46 12.30
C ASN A 749 -5.70 -23.13 13.05
N VAL A 750 -5.34 -21.86 13.21
CA VAL A 750 -4.21 -21.39 14.03
C VAL A 750 -4.69 -20.95 15.41
N GLN A 751 -3.97 -21.33 16.46
CA GLN A 751 -4.12 -20.79 17.81
C GLN A 751 -2.74 -20.45 18.40
N PHE A 752 -2.68 -19.44 19.27
CA PHE A 752 -1.46 -19.02 19.95
C PHE A 752 -1.59 -19.12 21.47
N GLU A 753 -0.60 -19.73 22.12
CA GLU A 753 -0.54 -19.92 23.57
C GLU A 753 0.75 -19.32 24.15
N ILE A 754 0.66 -18.69 25.33
CA ILE A 754 1.83 -18.10 26.02
C ILE A 754 2.49 -19.19 26.86
N GLU A 755 3.64 -19.71 26.43
CA GLU A 755 4.37 -20.80 27.11
C GLU A 755 5.90 -20.60 27.09
N ASP A 756 6.53 -20.82 28.25
CA ASP A 756 7.99 -20.83 28.39
C ASP A 756 8.52 -22.23 28.05
N CYS A 757 8.98 -22.40 26.81
CA CYS A 757 9.52 -23.66 26.28
C CYS A 757 10.74 -24.23 27.03
N THR A 758 11.32 -23.49 27.99
CA THR A 758 12.39 -23.97 28.88
C THR A 758 11.89 -24.75 30.11
N ARG A 759 10.56 -24.95 30.24
CA ARG A 759 9.89 -25.70 31.32
C ARG A 759 9.35 -27.05 30.84
N GLU A 760 8.64 -27.75 31.73
CA GLU A 760 7.75 -28.85 31.34
C GLU A 760 6.59 -28.30 30.49
N TRP A 761 6.43 -28.83 29.27
CA TRP A 761 5.46 -28.29 28.30
C TRP A 761 4.03 -28.71 28.66
N THR A 762 3.05 -27.82 28.50
CA THR A 762 1.66 -28.12 28.94
C THR A 762 0.97 -29.19 28.08
N PHE A 763 1.49 -29.43 26.87
CA PHE A 763 1.04 -30.49 25.97
C PHE A 763 1.12 -31.88 26.58
N LYS A 764 0.18 -32.75 26.19
CA LYS A 764 0.14 -34.15 26.62
C LYS A 764 1.18 -34.97 25.86
N SER A 765 1.57 -36.11 26.43
CA SER A 765 2.39 -37.08 25.70
C SER A 765 1.62 -37.65 24.49
N ASP A 766 2.33 -37.95 23.41
CA ASP A 766 1.76 -38.48 22.16
C ASP A 766 0.59 -37.62 21.60
N PHE A 767 0.84 -36.31 21.47
CA PHE A 767 -0.12 -35.28 21.04
C PHE A 767 0.17 -34.73 19.64
N ALA A 768 1.41 -34.33 19.32
CA ALA A 768 1.75 -33.68 18.04
C ALA A 768 2.13 -34.67 16.93
N ASP A 769 1.61 -34.46 15.71
CA ASP A 769 2.05 -35.17 14.48
C ASP A 769 3.32 -34.55 13.89
N TYR A 770 3.53 -33.27 14.14
CA TYR A 770 4.71 -32.51 13.76
C TYR A 770 5.04 -31.43 14.80
N ILE A 771 6.33 -31.20 15.06
CA ILE A 771 6.83 -30.10 15.88
C ILE A 771 7.89 -29.33 15.07
N HIS A 772 7.66 -28.04 14.86
CA HIS A 772 8.63 -27.11 14.31
C HIS A 772 9.28 -26.28 15.43
N VAL A 773 10.55 -25.96 15.26
CA VAL A 773 11.37 -25.18 16.18
C VAL A 773 12.32 -24.32 15.36
N ARG A 774 12.43 -23.02 15.66
CA ARG A 774 13.34 -22.13 14.92
C ARG A 774 14.01 -21.08 15.78
N TRP A 775 15.32 -20.95 15.60
CA TRP A 775 16.17 -19.89 16.16
C TRP A 775 16.09 -19.74 17.70
N LEU A 776 16.02 -20.86 18.43
CA LEU A 776 16.01 -20.86 19.90
C LEU A 776 17.41 -20.81 20.55
N MET A 777 18.47 -20.64 19.74
CA MET A 777 19.79 -20.23 20.24
C MET A 777 19.67 -19.00 21.17
N GLY A 778 20.48 -18.96 22.22
CA GLY A 778 20.43 -17.90 23.22
C GLY A 778 19.20 -17.93 24.15
N SER A 779 18.17 -18.73 23.85
CA SER A 779 16.94 -18.86 24.64
C SER A 779 16.91 -20.16 25.44
N VAL A 780 17.18 -21.30 24.80
CA VAL A 780 17.16 -22.62 25.48
C VAL A 780 18.43 -22.82 26.32
N ARG A 781 18.22 -23.15 27.60
CA ARG A 781 19.28 -23.42 28.60
C ARG A 781 19.75 -24.89 28.60
N ASP A 782 18.82 -25.84 28.50
CA ASP A 782 19.10 -27.27 28.43
C ASP A 782 18.40 -27.88 27.20
N TRP A 783 19.18 -28.09 26.16
CA TRP A 783 18.72 -28.68 24.90
C TRP A 783 18.40 -30.18 25.01
N ASP A 784 19.04 -30.90 25.95
CA ASP A 784 18.72 -32.32 26.17
C ASP A 784 17.36 -32.46 26.85
N ALA A 785 17.01 -31.56 27.77
CA ALA A 785 15.68 -31.47 28.36
C ALA A 785 14.63 -31.06 27.31
N PHE A 786 14.90 -30.02 26.52
CA PHE A 786 14.02 -29.54 25.44
C PHE A 786 13.66 -30.65 24.44
N PHE A 787 14.65 -31.38 23.91
CA PHE A 787 14.37 -32.48 22.98
C PHE A 787 13.76 -33.72 23.66
N SER A 788 13.91 -33.88 24.98
CA SER A 788 13.18 -34.91 25.73
C SER A 788 11.68 -34.59 25.85
N GLU A 789 11.31 -33.32 26.06
CA GLU A 789 9.92 -32.87 26.04
C GLU A 789 9.30 -32.95 24.65
N ALA A 790 10.03 -32.56 23.60
CA ALA A 790 9.61 -32.80 22.23
C ALA A 790 9.35 -34.30 21.95
N TYR A 791 10.25 -35.18 22.40
CA TYR A 791 10.07 -36.63 22.26
C TYR A 791 8.88 -37.17 23.06
N ARG A 792 8.56 -36.57 24.22
CA ARG A 792 7.34 -36.87 24.98
C ARG A 792 6.09 -36.50 24.19
N VAL A 793 6.06 -35.30 23.60
CA VAL A 793 4.88 -34.69 22.97
C VAL A 793 4.62 -35.19 21.53
N CYS A 794 5.64 -35.51 20.73
CA CYS A 794 5.48 -36.17 19.42
C CYS A 794 4.68 -37.49 19.55
N LYS A 795 3.79 -37.80 18.60
CA LYS A 795 3.17 -39.13 18.46
C LYS A 795 4.19 -40.18 17.95
N PRO A 796 3.97 -41.49 18.15
CA PRO A 796 4.78 -42.52 17.50
C PRO A 796 4.71 -42.40 15.97
N GLY A 797 5.85 -42.27 15.30
CA GLY A 797 5.95 -41.99 13.86
C GLY A 797 5.88 -40.51 13.46
N ALA A 798 5.64 -39.59 14.41
CA ALA A 798 5.69 -38.14 14.19
C ALA A 798 7.13 -37.62 14.01
N TRP A 799 7.25 -36.38 13.54
CA TRP A 799 8.54 -35.71 13.31
C TRP A 799 8.72 -34.47 14.19
N ILE A 800 9.97 -34.19 14.57
CA ILE A 800 10.41 -32.84 14.95
C ILE A 800 11.40 -32.33 13.90
N GLU A 801 11.36 -31.03 13.63
CA GLU A 801 12.35 -30.30 12.85
C GLU A 801 12.81 -29.05 13.59
N SER A 802 14.12 -28.80 13.57
CA SER A 802 14.77 -27.67 14.24
C SER A 802 15.64 -26.90 13.23
N HIS A 803 15.38 -25.61 13.10
CA HIS A 803 16.07 -24.66 12.22
C HIS A 803 16.93 -23.72 13.05
N GLU A 804 18.24 -23.83 13.01
CA GLU A 804 19.14 -22.98 13.80
C GLU A 804 20.22 -22.32 12.93
N ALA A 805 20.59 -21.09 13.28
CA ALA A 805 21.69 -20.37 12.67
C ALA A 805 22.98 -20.51 13.49
N SER A 806 24.11 -20.41 12.79
CA SER A 806 25.37 -20.00 13.40
C SER A 806 25.27 -18.53 13.82
N CYS A 807 25.74 -18.20 15.03
CA CYS A 807 25.95 -16.80 15.43
C CYS A 807 27.15 -16.15 14.73
N ASN A 808 27.96 -16.88 13.98
CA ASN A 808 29.19 -16.37 13.36
C ASN A 808 28.93 -15.87 11.93
N VAL A 809 29.27 -14.61 11.66
CA VAL A 809 29.41 -14.14 10.27
C VAL A 809 30.73 -14.69 9.71
N SER A 810 30.61 -15.60 8.75
CA SER A 810 31.73 -16.31 8.12
C SER A 810 31.95 -15.83 6.68
N SER A 811 33.13 -16.09 6.10
CA SER A 811 33.42 -15.81 4.68
C SER A 811 34.40 -16.83 4.11
N ASP A 812 34.09 -17.37 2.93
CA ASP A 812 34.90 -18.42 2.27
C ASP A 812 36.30 -17.93 1.83
N ASP A 813 36.46 -16.62 1.65
CA ASP A 813 37.68 -15.97 1.14
C ASP A 813 38.44 -15.15 2.19
N GLY A 814 37.98 -15.14 3.44
CA GLY A 814 38.60 -14.41 4.54
C GLY A 814 38.38 -12.89 4.52
N THR A 815 37.41 -12.39 3.72
CA THR A 815 37.05 -10.96 3.72
C THR A 815 36.38 -10.48 5.00
N VAL A 816 35.73 -11.37 5.77
CA VAL A 816 35.31 -11.10 7.16
C VAL A 816 36.47 -11.47 8.09
N ALA A 817 37.25 -10.47 8.48
CA ALA A 817 38.38 -10.63 9.40
C ALA A 817 37.89 -10.67 10.87
N PRO A 818 38.54 -11.42 11.78
CA PRO A 818 38.13 -11.49 13.19
C PRO A 818 38.12 -10.15 13.95
N ASN A 819 38.78 -9.12 13.40
CA ASN A 819 38.80 -7.76 13.95
C ASN A 819 37.96 -6.74 13.16
N SER A 820 37.06 -7.21 12.28
CA SER A 820 35.97 -6.39 11.73
C SER A 820 34.72 -6.54 12.60
N ALA A 821 33.79 -5.59 12.54
CA ALA A 821 32.54 -5.69 13.31
C ALA A 821 31.71 -6.91 12.89
N MET A 822 31.70 -7.26 11.59
CA MET A 822 31.09 -8.51 11.12
C MET A 822 31.77 -9.74 11.75
N GLY A 823 33.10 -9.79 11.82
CA GLY A 823 33.83 -10.91 12.44
C GLY A 823 33.67 -11.01 13.96
N HIS A 824 33.51 -9.87 14.64
CA HIS A 824 33.35 -9.81 16.09
C HIS A 824 31.97 -10.27 16.59
N TRP A 825 30.93 -10.15 15.75
CA TRP A 825 29.53 -10.47 16.08
C TRP A 825 29.36 -11.84 16.76
N GLY A 826 30.04 -12.88 16.26
CA GLY A 826 29.92 -14.24 16.81
C GLY A 826 30.48 -14.39 18.24
N GLU A 827 31.64 -13.80 18.55
CA GLU A 827 32.21 -13.86 19.90
C GLU A 827 31.41 -12.99 20.88
N PHE A 828 30.90 -11.85 20.43
CA PHE A 828 30.01 -10.97 21.20
C PHE A 828 28.77 -11.73 21.72
N PHE A 829 28.05 -12.45 20.86
CA PHE A 829 26.87 -13.23 21.28
C PHE A 829 27.23 -14.43 22.17
N LYS A 830 28.36 -15.12 21.92
CA LYS A 830 28.80 -16.24 22.77
C LYS A 830 29.15 -15.78 24.19
N GLU A 831 29.82 -14.65 24.36
CA GLU A 831 30.17 -14.13 25.69
C GLU A 831 28.95 -13.53 26.42
N GLY A 832 28.02 -12.90 25.68
CA GLY A 832 26.72 -12.51 26.22
C GLY A 832 25.90 -13.72 26.73
N GLY A 833 25.79 -14.77 25.92
CA GLY A 833 25.14 -16.03 26.28
C GLY A 833 25.71 -16.67 27.55
N LYS A 834 27.04 -16.74 27.68
CA LYS A 834 27.71 -17.22 28.91
C LYS A 834 27.32 -16.43 30.16
N LYS A 835 27.03 -15.12 30.03
CA LYS A 835 26.63 -14.25 31.14
C LYS A 835 25.16 -14.44 31.57
N ILE A 836 24.27 -14.87 30.67
CA ILE A 836 22.85 -15.17 30.96
C ILE A 836 22.54 -16.68 31.12
N GLY A 837 23.53 -17.54 30.87
CA GLY A 837 23.44 -18.99 31.03
C GLY A 837 22.84 -19.75 29.84
N THR A 838 22.96 -19.23 28.61
CA THR A 838 22.47 -19.88 27.37
C THR A 838 23.59 -20.01 26.31
N SER A 839 23.37 -20.83 25.28
CA SER A 839 24.35 -21.04 24.20
C SER A 839 23.90 -20.45 22.87
N PHE A 840 24.82 -19.76 22.19
CA PHE A 840 24.71 -19.28 20.81
C PHE A 840 25.50 -20.15 19.81
N SER A 841 26.15 -21.22 20.27
CA SER A 841 26.99 -22.11 19.45
C SER A 841 26.25 -23.39 18.99
N VAL A 842 24.91 -23.33 18.86
CA VAL A 842 24.04 -24.51 18.68
C VAL A 842 24.43 -25.33 17.44
N VAL A 843 24.81 -24.64 16.36
CA VAL A 843 25.24 -25.23 15.09
C VAL A 843 26.68 -25.73 15.16
N GLU A 844 27.60 -24.95 15.73
CA GLU A 844 29.03 -25.29 15.88
C GLU A 844 29.24 -26.51 16.78
N ASP A 845 28.51 -26.57 17.89
CA ASP A 845 28.54 -27.69 18.83
C ASP A 845 27.78 -28.92 18.28
N GLY A 846 27.03 -28.80 17.17
CA GLY A 846 26.21 -29.88 16.63
C GLY A 846 25.12 -30.36 17.60
N THR A 847 24.57 -29.43 18.39
CA THR A 847 23.74 -29.73 19.56
C THR A 847 22.41 -30.40 19.18
N GLN A 848 21.76 -29.93 18.11
CA GLN A 848 20.47 -30.44 17.63
C GLN A 848 20.49 -31.97 17.42
N ARG A 849 21.43 -32.47 16.58
CA ARG A 849 21.59 -33.92 16.34
C ARG A 849 21.85 -34.69 17.63
N LYS A 850 22.79 -34.23 18.46
CA LYS A 850 23.21 -34.93 19.69
C LYS A 850 22.05 -35.08 20.68
N ALA A 851 21.28 -34.02 20.87
CA ALA A 851 20.14 -34.02 21.78
C ALA A 851 18.97 -34.84 21.22
N MET A 852 18.69 -34.79 19.90
CA MET A 852 17.70 -35.66 19.26
C MET A 852 18.07 -37.16 19.39
N GLU A 853 19.33 -37.53 19.13
CA GLU A 853 19.84 -38.90 19.28
C GLU A 853 19.76 -39.37 20.75
N LYS A 854 20.01 -38.48 21.71
CA LYS A 854 19.91 -38.75 23.16
C LYS A 854 18.46 -38.92 23.64
N ALA A 855 17.52 -38.13 23.10
CA ALA A 855 16.10 -38.21 23.42
C ALA A 855 15.43 -39.48 22.83
N GLY A 856 16.02 -40.05 21.77
CA GLY A 856 15.58 -41.33 21.17
C GLY A 856 14.94 -41.19 19.78
N PHE A 857 15.06 -40.03 19.13
CA PHE A 857 14.63 -39.87 17.74
C PHE A 857 15.50 -40.73 16.80
N ILE A 858 14.89 -41.20 15.71
CA ILE A 858 15.51 -42.01 14.66
C ILE A 858 15.41 -41.30 13.30
N ASN A 859 16.01 -41.89 12.26
CA ASN A 859 15.99 -41.38 10.89
C ASN A 859 16.59 -39.96 10.72
N ILE A 860 17.37 -39.48 11.70
CA ILE A 860 17.79 -38.07 11.84
C ILE A 860 18.66 -37.61 10.66
N GLN A 861 18.14 -36.67 9.87
CA GLN A 861 18.83 -36.02 8.76
C GLN A 861 19.27 -34.59 9.15
N GLU A 862 20.18 -34.04 8.34
CA GLU A 862 20.62 -32.65 8.40
C GLU A 862 20.62 -32.04 7.00
N PHE A 863 20.32 -30.75 6.91
CA PHE A 863 20.49 -29.94 5.71
C PHE A 863 21.15 -28.61 6.08
N ASP A 864 22.30 -28.33 5.47
CA ASP A 864 23.13 -27.17 5.75
C ASP A 864 23.11 -26.22 4.55
N PHE A 865 22.80 -24.96 4.79
CA PHE A 865 22.85 -23.89 3.79
C PHE A 865 23.46 -22.61 4.39
N ARG A 866 23.58 -21.56 3.58
CA ARG A 866 24.06 -20.25 4.04
C ARG A 866 23.03 -19.18 3.80
N ASN A 867 22.93 -18.24 4.74
CA ASN A 867 22.23 -16.98 4.56
C ASN A 867 23.28 -15.87 4.33
N PRO A 868 23.51 -15.41 3.08
CA PRO A 868 24.49 -14.38 2.79
C PRO A 868 24.10 -13.02 3.36
N VAL A 869 25.07 -12.12 3.50
CA VAL A 869 24.86 -10.71 3.83
C VAL A 869 25.40 -9.87 2.66
N GLY A 870 24.49 -9.32 1.86
CA GLY A 870 24.80 -8.52 0.67
C GLY A 870 24.66 -9.28 -0.65
N THR A 871 24.65 -8.53 -1.75
CA THR A 871 24.37 -9.01 -3.12
C THR A 871 25.60 -9.55 -3.86
N TRP A 872 26.61 -10.00 -3.11
CA TRP A 872 27.85 -10.60 -3.63
C TRP A 872 27.72 -12.03 -4.21
N PRO A 873 26.75 -12.88 -3.84
CA PRO A 873 26.61 -14.20 -4.44
C PRO A 873 26.35 -14.16 -5.95
N LYS A 874 26.79 -15.21 -6.64
CA LYS A 874 26.53 -15.40 -8.07
C LYS A 874 25.26 -16.20 -8.35
N ASP A 875 24.87 -17.06 -7.43
CA ASP A 875 23.59 -17.76 -7.47
C ASP A 875 22.44 -16.75 -7.26
N PRO A 876 21.37 -16.79 -8.07
CA PRO A 876 20.29 -15.80 -7.99
C PRO A 876 19.46 -15.89 -6.70
N VAL A 877 19.31 -17.08 -6.11
CA VAL A 877 18.55 -17.28 -4.85
C VAL A 877 19.37 -16.77 -3.68
N GLU A 878 20.64 -17.21 -3.57
CA GLU A 878 21.57 -16.70 -2.56
C GLU A 878 21.72 -15.17 -2.63
N LYS A 879 21.74 -14.60 -3.85
CA LYS A 879 21.84 -13.16 -4.05
C LYS A 879 20.57 -12.41 -3.63
N ARG A 880 19.39 -13.01 -3.79
CA ARG A 880 18.10 -12.46 -3.32
C ARG A 880 18.02 -12.53 -1.79
N MET A 881 18.32 -13.68 -1.20
CA MET A 881 18.49 -13.85 0.25
C MET A 881 19.48 -12.81 0.82
N GLY A 882 20.64 -12.67 0.18
CA GLY A 882 21.68 -11.71 0.57
C GLY A 882 21.27 -10.24 0.44
N ALA A 883 20.40 -9.90 -0.51
CA ALA A 883 19.79 -8.57 -0.60
C ALA A 883 18.90 -8.28 0.61
N TYR A 884 18.00 -9.21 0.94
CA TYR A 884 17.07 -9.10 2.06
C TYR A 884 17.79 -9.11 3.42
N SER A 885 18.77 -9.99 3.64
CA SER A 885 19.59 -10.00 4.86
C SER A 885 20.37 -8.71 5.05
N LYS A 886 20.94 -8.15 3.98
CA LYS A 886 21.56 -6.83 4.01
C LYS A 886 20.56 -5.75 4.39
N TYR A 887 19.41 -5.72 3.71
CA TYR A 887 18.35 -4.75 3.97
C TYR A 887 17.86 -4.83 5.43
N GLY A 888 17.59 -6.03 5.93
CA GLY A 888 17.10 -6.28 7.28
C GLY A 888 18.08 -5.83 8.36
N LEU A 889 19.35 -6.25 8.27
CA LEU A 889 20.40 -5.85 9.21
C LEU A 889 20.70 -4.34 9.14
N GLU A 890 20.64 -3.73 7.95
CA GLU A 890 20.73 -2.27 7.84
C GLU A 890 19.54 -1.58 8.53
N THR A 891 18.32 -2.09 8.38
CA THR A 891 17.12 -1.55 9.04
C THR A 891 17.18 -1.71 10.55
N ASP A 892 17.51 -2.89 11.08
CA ASP A 892 17.56 -3.12 12.53
C ASP A 892 18.64 -4.13 12.98
N SER A 893 19.86 -3.64 13.19
CA SER A 893 20.87 -4.34 13.98
C SER A 893 20.72 -4.07 15.49
N GLU A 894 19.90 -3.09 15.91
CA GLU A 894 19.82 -2.65 17.31
C GLU A 894 18.99 -3.62 18.14
N GLY A 895 17.85 -4.10 17.62
CA GLY A 895 16.97 -5.06 18.29
C GLY A 895 17.61 -6.44 18.57
N PHE A 896 18.72 -6.76 17.91
CA PHE A 896 19.58 -7.91 18.23
C PHE A 896 20.71 -7.59 19.22
N ILE A 897 21.43 -6.48 19.02
CA ILE A 897 22.66 -6.17 19.78
C ILE A 897 22.36 -5.59 21.17
N LEU A 898 21.34 -4.73 21.28
CA LEU A 898 21.17 -3.78 22.38
C LEU A 898 21.13 -4.44 23.76
N PHE A 899 20.33 -5.48 23.95
CA PHE A 899 20.28 -6.22 25.21
C PHE A 899 21.60 -6.94 25.53
N MET A 900 22.23 -7.60 24.55
CA MET A 900 23.48 -8.34 24.79
C MET A 900 24.64 -7.41 25.15
N ALA A 901 24.74 -6.25 24.51
CA ALA A 901 25.77 -5.26 24.80
C ALA A 901 25.53 -4.58 26.16
N HIS A 902 24.29 -4.20 26.47
CA HIS A 902 23.90 -3.72 27.81
C HIS A 902 24.21 -4.77 28.89
N THR A 903 23.88 -6.05 28.64
CA THR A 903 24.23 -7.16 29.54
C THR A 903 25.73 -7.35 29.68
N LEU A 904 26.54 -7.16 28.62
CA LEU A 904 28.00 -7.17 28.73
C LEU A 904 28.55 -5.96 29.50
N GLY A 905 27.84 -4.84 29.49
CA GLY A 905 28.15 -3.61 30.25
C GLY A 905 28.63 -2.44 29.38
N TRP A 906 28.31 -2.45 28.08
CA TRP A 906 28.64 -1.37 27.14
C TRP A 906 27.71 -0.17 27.36
N THR A 907 28.19 1.05 27.11
CA THR A 907 27.33 2.24 27.08
C THR A 907 26.51 2.31 25.78
N ARG A 908 25.48 3.16 25.74
CA ARG A 908 24.67 3.31 24.52
C ARG A 908 25.47 3.91 23.36
N GLU A 909 26.39 4.81 23.66
CA GLU A 909 27.28 5.45 22.68
C GLU A 909 28.19 4.40 22.03
N GLU A 910 28.74 3.47 22.83
CA GLU A 910 29.55 2.34 22.36
C GLU A 910 28.74 1.37 21.47
N ILE A 911 27.48 1.11 21.84
CA ILE A 911 26.53 0.29 21.07
C ILE A 911 26.24 0.93 19.71
N LEU A 912 25.91 2.21 19.68
CA LEU A 912 25.65 2.96 18.44
C LEU A 912 26.88 3.02 17.54
N VAL A 913 28.07 3.21 18.13
CA VAL A 913 29.38 3.18 17.45
C VAL A 913 29.65 1.83 16.76
N TYR A 914 29.40 0.72 17.44
CA TYR A 914 29.56 -0.63 16.88
C TYR A 914 28.52 -0.94 15.79
N ILE A 915 27.25 -0.59 16.01
CA ILE A 915 26.17 -0.75 15.03
C ILE A 915 26.47 0.06 13.75
N ALA A 916 27.00 1.27 13.88
CA ALA A 916 27.42 2.09 12.75
C ALA A 916 28.54 1.42 11.92
N GLN A 917 29.56 0.86 12.59
CA GLN A 917 30.65 0.13 11.93
C GLN A 917 30.16 -1.16 11.25
N PHE A 918 29.30 -1.95 11.89
CA PHE A 918 28.70 -3.16 11.31
C PHE A 918 27.88 -2.84 10.04
N ARG A 919 26.99 -1.83 10.11
CA ARG A 919 26.24 -1.32 8.96
C ARG A 919 27.15 -0.78 7.85
N ARG A 920 28.27 -0.11 8.20
CA ARG A 920 29.30 0.37 7.25
C ARG A 920 29.97 -0.78 6.50
N GLU A 921 30.34 -1.86 7.18
CA GLU A 921 30.95 -3.05 6.57
C GLU A 921 29.98 -3.71 5.56
N ILE A 922 28.72 -3.92 5.95
CA ILE A 922 27.64 -4.43 5.07
C ILE A 922 27.42 -3.51 3.85
N ARG A 923 27.43 -2.19 4.05
CA ARG A 923 27.28 -1.20 2.97
C ARG A 923 28.41 -1.27 1.95
N SER A 924 29.64 -1.50 2.39
CA SER A 924 30.85 -1.48 1.56
C SER A 924 30.85 -2.45 0.37
N GLY A 925 30.13 -3.58 0.48
CA GLY A 925 30.16 -4.66 -0.52
C GLY A 925 31.51 -5.39 -0.64
N LYS A 926 32.45 -5.18 0.29
CA LYS A 926 33.79 -5.81 0.29
C LYS A 926 33.89 -7.06 1.17
N HIS A 927 32.92 -7.27 2.06
CA HIS A 927 32.88 -8.38 2.99
C HIS A 927 31.86 -9.41 2.48
N HIS A 928 32.33 -10.59 2.09
CA HIS A 928 31.50 -11.69 1.58
C HIS A 928 30.97 -12.53 2.75
N GLY A 929 30.30 -11.86 3.69
CA GLY A 929 29.79 -12.45 4.91
C GLY A 929 28.54 -13.30 4.69
N TYR A 930 28.41 -14.37 5.47
CA TYR A 930 27.19 -15.17 5.59
C TYR A 930 27.03 -15.76 6.99
N PHE A 931 25.79 -16.01 7.42
CA PHE A 931 25.49 -16.87 8.57
C PHE A 931 25.21 -18.28 8.06
N ALA A 932 25.88 -19.30 8.61
CA ALA A 932 25.52 -20.69 8.32
C ALA A 932 24.14 -21.02 8.92
N GLN A 933 23.35 -21.85 8.25
CA GLN A 933 22.04 -22.32 8.69
C GLN A 933 22.05 -23.86 8.68
N LYS A 934 21.47 -24.48 9.70
CA LYS A 934 21.37 -25.93 9.85
C LYS A 934 19.95 -26.33 10.25
N VAL A 935 19.31 -27.10 9.37
CA VAL A 935 18.03 -27.77 9.65
C VAL A 935 18.32 -29.21 10.03
N VAL A 936 17.78 -29.66 11.15
CA VAL A 936 17.87 -31.05 11.63
C VAL A 936 16.47 -31.57 11.88
N TRP A 937 16.12 -32.74 11.34
CA TRP A 937 14.82 -33.36 11.59
C TRP A 937 14.94 -34.84 11.94
N GLY A 938 14.10 -35.29 12.86
CA GLY A 938 14.13 -36.64 13.44
C GLY A 938 12.72 -37.18 13.68
N GLN A 939 12.55 -38.49 13.51
CA GLN A 939 11.29 -39.18 13.68
C GLN A 939 11.22 -39.89 15.04
N LYS A 940 10.10 -39.77 15.77
CA LYS A 940 9.85 -40.64 16.91
C LYS A 940 9.53 -42.05 16.38
N PRO A 941 10.15 -43.13 16.90
CA PRO A 941 9.86 -44.49 16.42
C PRO A 941 8.37 -44.82 16.40
N GLU A 942 7.89 -45.51 15.35
CA GLU A 942 6.55 -46.10 15.37
C GLU A 942 6.50 -47.20 16.45
N THR A 943 5.41 -47.25 17.23
CA THR A 943 5.22 -48.28 18.25
C THR A 943 5.09 -49.64 17.58
N THR A 944 6.12 -50.49 17.67
CA THR A 944 6.04 -51.88 17.21
C THR A 944 4.90 -52.59 17.92
N ALA A 945 3.91 -53.04 17.14
CA ALA A 945 2.83 -53.88 17.63
C ALA A 945 3.39 -55.17 18.24
N ALA A 946 2.99 -55.47 19.49
CA ALA A 946 3.45 -56.59 20.30
C ALA A 946 2.49 -57.79 20.24
#